data_AF-A0A1H1LLS2-F1
#
_entry.id   AF-A0A1H1LLS2-F1
#
_cell.length_a   1.000
_cell.length_b   1.000
_cell.length_c   1.000
_cell.angle_alpha   90.00
_cell.angle_beta   90.00
_cell.angle_gamma   90.00
#
_symmetry.space_group_name_H-M   'P 1'
#
loop_
_entity.id
_entity.type
_entity.pdbx_description
1 polymer ?
#
loop_
_entity_poly.entity_id
_entity_poly.type
_entity_poly.pdbx_seq_one_letter_code
_entity_poly.pdbx_strand_id
1 'polypeptide(L)'
;MSAGPARRLGAVVLGALLLAASLSPADAAVRTGAGNGNGTGTGTGITVGNWLTDPARKVYLTRQPDLNWKRGTPPTGTTITVDETRKYQSMEGFGASFTDSSAWLVGTRLDRGRRETAMRALFGQRDGIGLSFVRQPMGASDFAVNGNYSYDDMPAGQTDPTLAHFSVDHDRAYVIPVLRDALRINPRLTLMASPWSPPGWMKTSDSMVGGTLKPEAYQPFADYFAKFVRAYADAGVPISYVTPNNEPLYVPAGYPGLDLGPDKEATFIRDHLGPTLRKAGLPTRILGYDHNWDVVSYPESLYADPATSRYVAGTAWHCYAGDVRAQSLSHNNFPGKPAFHTECSGGTWEGDDAAGFAGAMSLVVGAPREWAKSVVRWNMALDGDNGPTNGGCLTCRGVLKVTKDADGRWNWSRTVDYYALGHASKFVRPGARRIASSAPAAGTDGAVQNVAFVNPDGSKALIAFNPGRSAATFHVRWGHLWFDATLPAGSAATYTWRGTQDATASDGALGTTDVHFERPGKAALTVSWDADLLSRLNQVRVNGSWLGYSLPTGASLQAPVASAPLPRTNWTATASASSPDDPPRQAIDGDPATRWSTGHGMTPGDWFQVDLGASTTFDELHLDTSASPGDFARGYEVYVSEDGKSWGEPVARGGGATQLRVLFPPVTGRYVRIVNTGSSGSWWSIHEADVLAATGSGSGPGSGGEQPPAANADLLRRTATTPDGTALEVYYNAGDQAATFDVTWADTTYRYSLPAGASATFTRAD
;
A
#
# COMPACT_ATOMS: atom_id res chain seq x y z
N MET A 1 30.76 -67.55 23.97
CA MET A 1 32.03 -68.24 24.27
C MET A 1 33.10 -67.52 23.45
N SER A 2 34.04 -66.78 24.05
CA SER A 2 35.23 -67.23 24.82
C SER A 2 36.38 -67.65 23.88
N ALA A 3 37.61 -67.10 23.92
CA ALA A 3 38.16 -65.94 24.65
C ALA A 3 39.46 -65.40 23.97
N GLY A 4 40.06 -64.32 24.50
CA GLY A 4 41.42 -63.84 24.16
C GLY A 4 42.54 -64.63 24.89
N PRO A 5 43.75 -64.07 25.18
CA PRO A 5 44.16 -62.64 25.30
C PRO A 5 45.47 -62.33 24.47
N ALA A 6 46.38 -61.36 24.70
CA ALA A 6 46.58 -60.35 25.76
C ALA A 6 47.40 -59.09 25.33
N ARG A 7 46.95 -57.91 25.80
CA ARG A 7 47.69 -56.78 26.43
C ARG A 7 49.19 -56.50 26.12
N ARG A 8 49.50 -55.25 25.77
CA ARG A 8 49.88 -54.12 26.68
C ARG A 8 49.58 -52.78 25.97
N LEU A 9 48.94 -51.73 26.52
CA LEU A 9 49.01 -50.94 27.77
C LEU A 9 49.87 -49.66 27.66
N GLY A 10 49.19 -48.51 27.65
CA GLY A 10 49.73 -47.14 27.73
C GLY A 10 48.55 -46.16 27.61
N ALA A 11 48.41 -45.20 28.52
CA ALA A 11 47.21 -44.36 28.64
C ALA A 11 47.54 -42.89 28.97
N VAL A 12 46.66 -41.97 28.56
CA VAL A 12 46.67 -40.54 28.92
C VAL A 12 45.22 -40.13 29.25
N VAL A 13 45.05 -39.22 30.21
CA VAL A 13 43.75 -38.85 30.81
C VAL A 13 43.56 -37.32 30.71
N LEU A 14 42.30 -36.87 30.79
CA LEU A 14 41.90 -35.45 30.82
C LEU A 14 42.54 -34.69 31.99
N GLY A 15 42.76 -33.38 31.79
CA GLY A 15 43.05 -32.41 32.85
C GLY A 15 42.99 -30.98 32.31
N ALA A 16 42.48 -30.04 33.10
CA ALA A 16 42.37 -28.62 32.74
C ALA A 16 42.85 -27.73 33.89
N LEU A 17 43.38 -26.55 33.57
CA LEU A 17 43.39 -25.26 34.30
C LEU A 17 44.20 -24.28 33.39
N LEU A 18 43.87 -23.00 33.18
CA LEU A 18 43.68 -21.84 34.08
C LEU A 18 44.95 -21.38 34.83
N LEU A 19 45.60 -20.34 34.30
CA LEU A 19 46.30 -19.20 34.94
C LEU A 19 46.68 -18.26 33.76
N ALA A 20 46.28 -16.99 33.66
CA ALA A 20 46.49 -15.84 34.56
C ALA A 20 47.98 -15.45 34.69
N ALA A 21 48.35 -14.30 34.13
CA ALA A 21 49.66 -13.65 34.26
C ALA A 21 49.44 -12.17 34.62
N SER A 22 50.11 -11.69 35.66
CA SER A 22 49.89 -10.39 36.29
C SER A 22 51.02 -9.38 36.03
N LEU A 23 50.69 -8.09 36.08
CA LEU A 23 51.64 -6.97 35.99
C LEU A 23 52.55 -6.85 37.22
N SER A 24 53.79 -6.37 37.02
CA SER A 24 54.59 -5.49 37.92
C SER A 24 56.05 -5.40 37.44
N PRO A 25 56.84 -4.37 37.81
CA PRO A 25 56.46 -2.95 37.89
C PRO A 25 57.54 -2.00 37.33
N ALA A 26 57.19 -0.71 37.23
CA ALA A 26 58.05 0.48 37.34
C ALA A 26 59.38 0.59 36.53
N ASP A 27 59.46 1.64 35.71
CA ASP A 27 60.56 2.60 35.84
C ASP A 27 59.98 4.03 35.70
N ALA A 28 60.52 5.03 36.41
CA ALA A 28 59.82 6.32 36.57
C ALA A 28 60.71 7.53 36.90
N ALA A 29 60.80 8.50 35.96
CA ALA A 29 61.38 9.82 36.21
C ALA A 29 60.78 10.94 35.34
N VAL A 30 59.64 11.46 35.82
CA VAL A 30 59.20 12.88 35.79
C VAL A 30 59.99 13.88 34.91
N ARG A 31 59.27 14.55 34.00
CA ARG A 31 59.38 16.02 33.84
C ARG A 31 58.01 16.64 33.52
N THR A 32 57.77 17.84 34.05
CA THR A 32 56.47 18.51 34.08
C THR A 32 56.31 19.53 32.95
N GLY A 33 55.09 19.64 32.42
CA GLY A 33 54.68 20.71 31.50
C GLY A 33 53.17 20.68 31.28
N ALA A 34 52.46 21.70 31.74
CA ALA A 34 51.00 21.79 31.63
C ALA A 34 50.58 22.52 30.35
N GLY A 35 49.52 22.03 29.70
CA GLY A 35 48.90 22.67 28.53
C GLY A 35 47.49 22.10 28.31
N ASN A 36 46.46 22.93 28.47
CA ASN A 36 45.07 22.50 28.33
C ASN A 36 44.68 22.34 26.85
N GLY A 37 44.04 21.22 26.52
CA GLY A 37 43.44 20.94 25.21
C GLY A 37 42.37 19.85 25.35
N ASN A 38 41.13 20.25 25.64
CA ASN A 38 40.05 19.33 26.01
C ASN A 38 39.23 18.90 24.78
N GLY A 39 38.85 17.61 24.67
CA GLY A 39 38.12 17.11 23.49
C GLY A 39 38.07 15.59 23.28
N THR A 40 38.02 14.78 24.35
CA THR A 40 37.98 13.30 24.22
C THR A 40 36.60 12.79 23.82
N GLY A 41 36.39 12.55 22.53
CA GLY A 41 35.21 11.86 22.02
C GLY A 41 35.18 10.37 22.39
N THR A 42 34.50 10.01 23.47
CA THR A 42 34.32 8.62 23.89
C THR A 42 33.26 7.92 23.04
N GLY A 43 33.70 7.03 22.14
CA GLY A 43 32.80 6.19 21.33
C GLY A 43 31.93 5.30 22.21
N THR A 44 30.64 5.19 21.89
CA THR A 44 29.62 4.56 22.75
C THR A 44 29.65 3.03 22.82
N GLY A 45 30.63 2.39 22.15
CA GLY A 45 30.70 0.93 22.00
C GLY A 45 29.67 0.32 21.04
N ILE A 46 28.67 1.10 20.60
CA ILE A 46 27.70 0.72 19.58
C ILE A 46 28.29 1.07 18.20
N THR A 47 28.29 0.11 17.28
CA THR A 47 28.61 0.32 15.86
C THR A 47 27.36 0.22 14.99
N VAL A 48 27.43 0.77 13.77
CA VAL A 48 26.38 0.70 12.76
C VAL A 48 26.86 -0.10 11.56
N GLY A 49 26.24 -1.25 11.33
CA GLY A 49 26.45 -2.09 10.16
C GLY A 49 25.88 -1.47 8.91
N ASN A 50 26.75 -1.20 7.92
CA ASN A 50 26.43 -0.52 6.68
C ASN A 50 26.46 -1.52 5.49
N TRP A 51 25.43 -1.51 4.64
CA TRP A 51 25.31 -2.36 3.45
C TRP A 51 24.86 -1.52 2.26
N LEU A 52 25.65 -1.50 1.18
CA LEU A 52 25.48 -0.59 0.03
C LEU A 52 25.10 -1.36 -1.26
N THR A 53 24.20 -0.76 -2.04
CA THR A 53 24.05 -1.01 -3.48
C THR A 53 24.28 0.30 -4.24
N ASP A 54 25.19 0.27 -5.21
CA ASP A 54 25.54 1.34 -6.13
C ASP A 54 25.59 0.71 -7.55
N PRO A 55 24.52 0.81 -8.34
CA PRO A 55 24.45 0.19 -9.67
C PRO A 55 25.53 0.72 -10.63
N ALA A 56 25.85 2.01 -10.56
CA ALA A 56 26.86 2.65 -11.40
C ALA A 56 28.27 2.11 -11.14
N ARG A 57 28.60 1.78 -9.88
CA ARG A 57 29.85 1.08 -9.49
C ARG A 57 29.73 -0.44 -9.49
N LYS A 58 28.56 -1.00 -9.86
CA LYS A 58 28.23 -2.44 -9.82
C LYS A 58 28.46 -3.09 -8.46
N VAL A 59 28.27 -2.32 -7.38
CA VAL A 59 28.27 -2.82 -5.99
C VAL A 59 26.83 -3.18 -5.65
N TYR A 60 26.60 -4.40 -5.17
CA TYR A 60 25.24 -4.89 -4.92
C TYR A 60 25.14 -5.57 -3.55
N LEU A 61 24.31 -5.00 -2.66
CA LEU A 61 24.05 -5.44 -1.28
C LEU A 61 25.33 -5.86 -0.52
N THR A 62 26.40 -5.06 -0.64
CA THR A 62 27.74 -5.38 -0.13
C THR A 62 27.99 -4.67 1.20
N ARG A 63 28.42 -5.41 2.23
CA ARG A 63 28.78 -4.85 3.54
C ARG A 63 29.99 -3.91 3.42
N GLN A 64 29.86 -2.71 3.98
CA GLN A 64 30.89 -1.68 4.05
C GLN A 64 31.58 -1.70 5.43
N PRO A 65 32.64 -0.90 5.67
CA PRO A 65 33.12 -0.63 7.02
C PRO A 65 32.00 -0.10 7.93
N ASP A 66 32.03 -0.50 9.20
CA ASP A 66 31.04 -0.08 10.19
C ASP A 66 31.20 1.41 10.54
N LEU A 67 30.07 2.11 10.69
CA LEU A 67 30.04 3.52 11.10
C LEU A 67 29.97 3.63 12.63
N ASN A 68 30.48 4.72 13.18
CA ASN A 68 30.55 4.96 14.62
C ASN A 68 29.57 6.07 15.03
N TRP A 69 28.82 5.84 16.10
CA TRP A 69 27.95 6.88 16.68
C TRP A 69 28.78 7.98 17.35
N LYS A 70 28.43 9.22 17.04
CA LYS A 70 28.78 10.45 17.77
C LYS A 70 27.64 10.78 18.73
N ARG A 71 27.90 11.63 19.73
CA ARG A 71 26.90 12.08 20.72
C ARG A 71 26.72 13.60 20.66
N GLY A 72 25.49 14.06 20.87
CA GLY A 72 25.08 15.46 20.87
C GLY A 72 24.19 15.82 19.68
N THR A 73 24.16 17.09 19.31
CA THR A 73 23.44 17.57 18.12
C THR A 73 24.26 17.26 16.86
N PRO A 74 23.64 16.81 15.75
CA PRO A 74 24.30 16.76 14.45
C PRO A 74 24.62 18.18 13.92
N PRO A 75 25.55 18.31 12.96
CA PRO A 75 25.82 19.56 12.26
C PRO A 75 24.60 20.09 11.48
N THR A 76 24.73 21.32 10.97
CA THR A 76 23.76 21.92 10.05
C THR A 76 23.75 21.18 8.71
N GLY A 77 22.67 20.47 8.41
CA GLY A 77 22.47 19.73 7.16
C GLY A 77 21.26 18.81 7.23
N THR A 78 20.98 18.12 6.12
CA THR A 78 19.91 17.12 6.03
C THR A 78 20.10 16.05 7.12
N THR A 79 19.10 15.88 7.98
CA THR A 79 19.15 14.91 9.09
C THR A 79 17.96 13.97 9.00
N ILE A 80 18.23 12.67 8.82
CA ILE A 80 17.22 11.61 8.96
C ILE A 80 17.10 11.30 10.46
N THR A 81 16.03 11.77 11.09
CA THR A 81 15.74 11.48 12.50
C THR A 81 14.94 10.18 12.61
N VAL A 82 15.37 9.26 13.47
CA VAL A 82 14.71 7.97 13.75
C VAL A 82 14.23 7.93 15.21
N ASP A 83 12.99 7.50 15.43
CA ASP A 83 12.41 7.30 16.77
C ASP A 83 11.70 5.95 16.88
N GLU A 84 12.22 5.09 17.75
CA GLU A 84 11.70 3.73 18.00
C GLU A 84 10.53 3.67 19.00
N THR A 85 10.19 4.78 19.66
CA THR A 85 9.07 4.85 20.59
C THR A 85 7.74 4.94 19.83
N ARG A 86 7.71 5.71 18.74
CA ARG A 86 6.61 5.75 17.76
C ARG A 86 6.67 4.52 16.86
N LYS A 87 5.63 3.66 16.93
CA LYS A 87 5.55 2.36 16.26
C LYS A 87 4.25 2.25 15.46
N TYR A 88 4.39 1.91 14.17
CA TYR A 88 3.30 1.80 13.21
C TYR A 88 2.95 0.32 12.99
N GLN A 89 2.62 -0.09 11.78
CA GLN A 89 2.24 -1.48 11.46
C GLN A 89 3.34 -2.51 11.80
N SER A 90 2.92 -3.77 11.89
CA SER A 90 3.83 -4.92 11.95
C SER A 90 4.03 -5.51 10.56
N MET A 91 5.28 -5.70 10.17
CA MET A 91 5.66 -6.29 8.88
C MET A 91 5.44 -7.80 8.90
N GLU A 92 4.74 -8.30 7.89
CA GLU A 92 4.52 -9.73 7.65
C GLU A 92 5.71 -10.29 6.85
N GLY A 93 6.19 -9.56 5.84
CA GLY A 93 7.42 -9.88 5.12
C GLY A 93 7.60 -9.12 3.80
N PHE A 94 8.70 -9.41 3.12
CA PHE A 94 9.03 -8.90 1.78
C PHE A 94 9.32 -10.08 0.85
N GLY A 95 8.95 -10.00 -0.43
CA GLY A 95 9.26 -11.04 -1.41
C GLY A 95 8.63 -10.87 -2.79
N ALA A 96 8.22 -11.97 -3.39
CA ALA A 96 7.66 -12.03 -4.75
C ALA A 96 6.78 -13.26 -4.94
N SER A 97 6.19 -13.42 -6.13
CA SER A 97 5.21 -14.46 -6.41
C SER A 97 5.80 -15.66 -7.14
N PHE A 98 5.48 -16.86 -6.69
CA PHE A 98 5.77 -18.08 -7.45
C PHE A 98 4.63 -18.34 -8.44
N THR A 99 4.65 -17.59 -9.54
CA THR A 99 3.86 -17.91 -10.74
C THR A 99 4.17 -19.31 -11.24
N ASP A 100 3.25 -19.91 -12.00
CA ASP A 100 3.45 -21.23 -12.59
C ASP A 100 4.75 -21.27 -13.44
N SER A 101 4.99 -20.23 -14.24
CA SER A 101 6.26 -20.00 -14.94
C SER A 101 7.48 -19.92 -14.02
N SER A 102 7.42 -19.12 -12.93
CA SER A 102 8.51 -19.01 -11.96
C SER A 102 8.84 -20.36 -11.30
N ALA A 103 7.79 -21.09 -10.89
CA ALA A 103 7.90 -22.37 -10.22
C ALA A 103 8.39 -23.48 -11.17
N TRP A 104 8.01 -23.44 -12.45
CA TRP A 104 8.50 -24.35 -13.48
C TRP A 104 9.97 -24.11 -13.81
N LEU A 105 10.40 -22.86 -13.95
CA LEU A 105 11.80 -22.49 -14.19
C LEU A 105 12.69 -22.96 -13.03
N VAL A 106 12.34 -22.57 -11.80
CA VAL A 106 13.12 -22.93 -10.61
C VAL A 106 13.01 -24.43 -10.30
N GLY A 107 11.82 -25.01 -10.40
CA GLY A 107 11.53 -26.39 -10.05
C GLY A 107 12.04 -27.43 -11.04
N THR A 108 11.87 -27.20 -12.34
CA THR A 108 12.08 -28.20 -13.41
C THR A 108 13.24 -27.91 -14.35
N ARG A 109 13.67 -26.65 -14.50
CA ARG A 109 14.73 -26.27 -15.45
C ARG A 109 16.11 -26.19 -14.80
N LEU A 110 16.21 -25.63 -13.60
CA LEU A 110 17.43 -25.72 -12.81
C LEU A 110 17.66 -27.16 -12.32
N ASP A 111 18.89 -27.67 -12.48
CA ASP A 111 19.29 -28.92 -11.81
C ASP A 111 19.23 -28.77 -10.28
N ARG A 112 19.26 -29.90 -9.56
CA ARG A 112 19.15 -29.90 -8.09
C ARG A 112 20.15 -28.95 -7.40
N GLY A 113 21.41 -28.92 -7.84
CA GLY A 113 22.44 -28.08 -7.23
C GLY A 113 22.16 -26.59 -7.47
N ARG A 114 21.79 -26.23 -8.70
CA ARG A 114 21.42 -24.86 -9.08
C ARG A 114 20.11 -24.40 -8.44
N ARG A 115 19.09 -25.28 -8.33
CA ARG A 115 17.84 -25.00 -7.63
C ARG A 115 18.07 -24.78 -6.15
N GLU A 116 18.84 -25.65 -5.50
CA GLU A 116 19.17 -25.48 -4.09
C GLU A 116 19.94 -24.18 -3.80
N THR A 117 20.83 -23.71 -4.69
CA THR A 117 21.51 -22.42 -4.51
C THR A 117 20.61 -21.22 -4.80
N ALA A 118 19.71 -21.29 -5.79
CA ALA A 118 18.71 -20.25 -6.04
C ALA A 118 17.76 -20.07 -4.83
N MET A 119 17.23 -21.18 -4.31
CA MET A 119 16.31 -21.16 -3.17
C MET A 119 17.00 -20.70 -1.88
N ARG A 120 18.27 -21.07 -1.65
CA ARG A 120 19.07 -20.50 -0.55
C ARG A 120 19.35 -19.01 -0.74
N ALA A 121 19.61 -18.54 -1.95
CA ALA A 121 19.80 -17.11 -2.23
C ALA A 121 18.52 -16.30 -1.98
N LEU A 122 17.34 -16.82 -2.31
CA LEU A 122 16.06 -16.17 -2.03
C LEU A 122 15.70 -16.21 -0.54
N PHE A 123 15.60 -17.40 0.05
CA PHE A 123 14.96 -17.59 1.37
C PHE A 123 15.96 -17.71 2.54
N GLY A 124 17.26 -17.91 2.28
CA GLY A 124 18.29 -18.08 3.30
C GLY A 124 18.56 -16.79 4.09
N GLN A 125 18.34 -16.81 5.41
CA GLN A 125 18.49 -15.60 6.25
C GLN A 125 19.94 -15.10 6.39
N ARG A 126 20.94 -15.98 6.20
CA ARG A 126 22.38 -15.69 6.33
C ARG A 126 23.03 -15.50 4.96
N ASP A 127 22.87 -16.53 4.13
CA ASP A 127 23.45 -16.79 2.81
C ASP A 127 22.66 -16.22 1.63
N GLY A 128 21.39 -15.87 1.85
CA GLY A 128 20.51 -15.21 0.88
C GLY A 128 20.02 -13.83 1.35
N ILE A 129 18.94 -13.35 0.74
CA ILE A 129 18.21 -12.16 1.18
C ILE A 129 17.16 -12.47 2.25
N GLY A 130 16.62 -13.69 2.32
CA GLY A 130 15.69 -14.08 3.38
C GLY A 130 14.26 -13.60 3.14
N LEU A 131 13.77 -13.75 1.91
CA LEU A 131 12.38 -13.47 1.56
C LEU A 131 11.41 -14.16 2.53
N SER A 132 10.35 -13.45 2.88
CA SER A 132 9.47 -13.75 4.02
C SER A 132 7.99 -13.65 3.70
N PHE A 133 7.64 -13.22 2.49
CA PHE A 133 6.28 -13.20 1.98
C PHE A 133 6.27 -13.72 0.53
N VAL A 134 5.33 -14.61 0.19
CA VAL A 134 5.12 -15.13 -1.17
C VAL A 134 3.63 -15.06 -1.51
N ARG A 135 3.31 -14.62 -2.74
CA ARG A 135 1.97 -14.71 -3.33
C ARG A 135 1.93 -15.87 -4.33
N GLN A 136 0.84 -16.61 -4.33
CA GLN A 136 0.67 -17.84 -5.11
C GLN A 136 -0.61 -17.76 -5.95
N PRO A 137 -0.54 -17.84 -7.30
CA PRO A 137 -1.71 -18.02 -8.13
C PRO A 137 -2.51 -19.28 -7.77
N MET A 138 -3.83 -19.13 -7.73
CA MET A 138 -4.80 -20.21 -7.57
C MET A 138 -5.29 -20.64 -8.96
N GLY A 139 -4.56 -21.55 -9.60
CA GLY A 139 -4.67 -21.84 -11.03
C GLY A 139 -3.77 -20.92 -11.86
N ALA A 140 -4.05 -20.83 -13.17
CA ALA A 140 -3.30 -19.98 -14.08
C ALA A 140 -3.45 -18.48 -13.77
N SER A 141 -2.32 -17.77 -13.74
CA SER A 141 -2.23 -16.32 -13.88
C SER A 141 -1.96 -15.95 -15.35
N ASP A 142 -1.43 -14.75 -15.60
CA ASP A 142 -0.84 -14.35 -16.89
C ASP A 142 0.57 -14.94 -17.12
N PHE A 143 1.12 -15.66 -16.14
CA PHE A 143 2.40 -16.39 -16.20
C PHE A 143 2.21 -17.88 -15.88
N ALA A 144 1.60 -18.58 -16.83
CA ALA A 144 1.51 -20.04 -16.89
C ALA A 144 2.19 -20.63 -18.15
N VAL A 145 2.72 -21.84 -18.00
CA VAL A 145 3.56 -22.52 -18.99
C VAL A 145 2.73 -23.25 -20.05
N ASN A 146 1.63 -23.87 -19.62
CA ASN A 146 0.82 -24.78 -20.43
C ASN A 146 -0.54 -24.18 -20.82
N GLY A 147 -0.67 -22.85 -20.81
CA GLY A 147 -1.93 -22.14 -21.05
C GLY A 147 -2.78 -21.95 -19.80
N ASN A 148 -4.06 -21.64 -20.00
CA ASN A 148 -5.01 -21.37 -18.94
C ASN A 148 -5.51 -22.68 -18.32
N TYR A 149 -5.53 -22.75 -16.99
CA TYR A 149 -6.11 -23.87 -16.22
C TYR A 149 -6.66 -23.37 -14.88
N SER A 150 -7.71 -24.02 -14.39
CA SER A 150 -8.16 -23.94 -13.00
C SER A 150 -7.95 -25.29 -12.31
N TYR A 151 -8.35 -25.41 -11.04
CA TYR A 151 -8.35 -26.71 -10.36
C TYR A 151 -9.59 -27.57 -10.64
N ASP A 152 -10.59 -27.05 -11.36
CA ASP A 152 -11.91 -27.69 -11.55
C ASP A 152 -12.48 -27.39 -12.96
N ASP A 153 -11.62 -27.53 -13.99
CA ASP A 153 -11.99 -27.30 -15.39
C ASP A 153 -12.92 -28.39 -15.93
N MET A 154 -14.00 -27.96 -16.57
CA MET A 154 -15.02 -28.82 -17.18
C MET A 154 -15.06 -28.62 -18.70
N PRO A 155 -15.48 -29.63 -19.49
CA PRO A 155 -15.77 -29.42 -20.92
C PRO A 155 -16.83 -28.32 -21.12
N ALA A 156 -16.71 -27.54 -22.19
CA ALA A 156 -17.59 -26.40 -22.46
C ALA A 156 -19.09 -26.77 -22.37
N GLY A 157 -19.88 -25.95 -21.70
CA GLY A 157 -21.29 -26.20 -21.40
C GLY A 157 -21.57 -27.22 -20.28
N GLN A 158 -20.56 -27.79 -19.62
CA GLN A 158 -20.71 -28.63 -18.42
C GLN A 158 -20.36 -27.84 -17.15
N THR A 159 -20.86 -28.29 -15.99
CA THR A 159 -20.65 -27.64 -14.69
C THR A 159 -20.37 -28.69 -13.62
N ASP A 160 -19.66 -28.33 -12.55
CA ASP A 160 -19.51 -29.17 -11.36
C ASP A 160 -19.79 -28.38 -10.06
N PRO A 161 -21.08 -28.13 -9.72
CA PRO A 161 -21.45 -27.44 -8.48
C PRO A 161 -21.06 -28.20 -7.20
N THR A 162 -20.50 -29.41 -7.29
CA THR A 162 -19.95 -30.18 -6.17
C THR A 162 -18.41 -30.15 -6.08
N LEU A 163 -17.75 -29.62 -7.12
CA LEU A 163 -16.30 -29.65 -7.32
C LEU A 163 -15.75 -31.09 -7.18
N ALA A 164 -16.43 -32.08 -7.75
CA ALA A 164 -16.05 -33.48 -7.70
C ALA A 164 -14.78 -33.78 -8.50
N HIS A 165 -14.49 -32.97 -9.53
CA HIS A 165 -13.27 -33.05 -10.34
C HIS A 165 -12.08 -32.25 -9.77
N PHE A 166 -12.30 -31.44 -8.73
CA PHE A 166 -11.30 -30.56 -8.13
C PHE A 166 -9.97 -31.26 -7.81
N SER A 167 -8.86 -30.81 -8.41
CA SER A 167 -7.52 -31.20 -8.00
C SER A 167 -6.44 -30.14 -8.22
N VAL A 168 -5.49 -30.11 -7.29
CA VAL A 168 -4.24 -29.32 -7.36
C VAL A 168 -3.06 -30.16 -7.90
N ASP A 169 -3.32 -31.21 -8.69
CA ASP A 169 -2.28 -32.14 -9.19
C ASP A 169 -1.25 -31.47 -10.11
N HIS A 170 -1.64 -30.45 -10.86
CA HIS A 170 -0.71 -29.60 -11.62
C HIS A 170 0.35 -28.98 -10.70
N ASP A 171 -0.10 -28.33 -9.62
CA ASP A 171 0.78 -27.69 -8.63
C ASP A 171 1.68 -28.69 -7.90
N ARG A 172 1.22 -29.93 -7.70
CA ARG A 172 2.02 -31.00 -7.08
C ARG A 172 3.26 -31.37 -7.93
N ALA A 173 3.29 -31.08 -9.22
CA ALA A 173 4.41 -31.39 -10.10
C ALA A 173 5.66 -30.51 -9.82
N TYR A 174 5.48 -29.23 -9.48
CA TYR A 174 6.61 -28.31 -9.20
C TYR A 174 6.29 -27.11 -8.30
N VAL A 175 5.09 -26.53 -8.33
CA VAL A 175 4.70 -25.38 -7.49
C VAL A 175 4.81 -25.73 -6.00
N ILE A 176 4.03 -26.71 -5.53
CA ILE A 176 4.03 -27.17 -4.13
C ILE A 176 5.44 -27.63 -3.70
N PRO A 177 6.19 -28.45 -4.47
CA PRO A 177 7.59 -28.77 -4.17
C PRO A 177 8.49 -27.54 -3.92
N VAL A 178 8.41 -26.49 -4.76
CA VAL A 178 9.22 -25.28 -4.61
C VAL A 178 8.79 -24.46 -3.39
N LEU A 179 7.49 -24.35 -3.10
CA LEU A 179 6.99 -23.69 -1.89
C LEU A 179 7.39 -24.43 -0.61
N ARG A 180 7.40 -25.76 -0.62
CA ARG A 180 7.92 -26.57 0.50
C ARG A 180 9.43 -26.37 0.71
N ASP A 181 10.20 -26.20 -0.36
CA ASP A 181 11.62 -25.83 -0.27
C ASP A 181 11.81 -24.41 0.32
N ALA A 182 10.96 -23.45 -0.06
CA ALA A 182 10.97 -22.10 0.53
C ALA A 182 10.65 -22.12 2.04
N LEU A 183 9.58 -22.80 2.45
CA LEU A 183 9.19 -22.98 3.86
C LEU A 183 10.26 -23.74 4.67
N ARG A 184 10.94 -24.72 4.07
CA ARG A 184 12.03 -25.48 4.70
C ARG A 184 13.27 -24.60 4.97
N ILE A 185 13.53 -23.61 4.13
CA ILE A 185 14.66 -22.68 4.29
C ILE A 185 14.28 -21.50 5.21
N ASN A 186 13.03 -21.01 5.13
CA ASN A 186 12.50 -19.98 6.02
C ASN A 186 11.15 -20.41 6.64
N PRO A 187 11.14 -21.09 7.81
CA PRO A 187 9.91 -21.50 8.50
C PRO A 187 9.05 -20.34 9.06
N ARG A 188 9.40 -19.08 8.79
CA ARG A 188 8.59 -17.88 9.05
C ARG A 188 8.04 -17.23 7.77
N LEU A 189 8.11 -17.94 6.64
CA LEU A 189 7.52 -17.50 5.38
C LEU A 189 5.99 -17.45 5.46
N THR A 190 5.41 -16.28 5.21
CA THR A 190 3.97 -16.10 5.02
C THR A 190 3.61 -16.34 3.56
N LEU A 191 2.54 -17.09 3.31
CA LEU A 191 1.98 -17.26 1.97
C LEU A 191 0.58 -16.63 1.88
N MET A 192 0.32 -15.92 0.78
CA MET A 192 -1.02 -15.55 0.34
C MET A 192 -1.34 -16.22 -1.01
N ALA A 193 -2.62 -16.33 -1.36
CA ALA A 193 -3.04 -16.84 -2.66
C ALA A 193 -4.21 -16.06 -3.29
N SER A 194 -4.24 -16.03 -4.61
CA SER A 194 -5.18 -15.20 -5.40
C SER A 194 -5.55 -15.93 -6.70
N PRO A 195 -6.83 -16.06 -7.07
CA PRO A 195 -7.22 -16.50 -8.41
C PRO A 195 -7.24 -15.32 -9.38
N TRP A 196 -6.83 -15.53 -10.63
CA TRP A 196 -7.10 -14.59 -11.73
C TRP A 196 -8.51 -14.81 -12.29
N SER A 197 -9.04 -16.01 -12.13
CA SER A 197 -10.41 -16.34 -12.48
C SER A 197 -10.87 -17.61 -11.76
N PRO A 198 -12.17 -17.75 -11.43
CA PRO A 198 -12.78 -19.05 -11.19
C PRO A 198 -12.76 -19.93 -12.45
N PRO A 199 -13.01 -21.25 -12.32
CA PRO A 199 -13.24 -22.16 -13.45
C PRO A 199 -14.23 -21.58 -14.46
N GLY A 200 -13.98 -21.79 -15.77
CA GLY A 200 -14.75 -21.14 -16.84
C GLY A 200 -16.27 -21.33 -16.74
N TRP A 201 -16.70 -22.54 -16.34
CA TRP A 201 -18.12 -22.88 -16.16
C TRP A 201 -18.84 -22.06 -15.08
N MET A 202 -18.11 -21.47 -14.12
CA MET A 202 -18.67 -20.56 -13.10
C MET A 202 -18.96 -19.15 -13.63
N LYS A 203 -18.58 -18.82 -14.86
CA LYS A 203 -18.58 -17.45 -15.40
C LYS A 203 -19.55 -17.26 -16.55
N THR A 204 -20.00 -16.02 -16.76
CA THR A 204 -20.91 -15.66 -17.85
C THR A 204 -20.33 -15.84 -19.26
N SER A 205 -19.01 -15.92 -19.39
CA SER A 205 -18.29 -16.18 -20.65
C SER A 205 -18.04 -17.67 -20.95
N ASP A 206 -18.41 -18.58 -20.04
CA ASP A 206 -18.03 -20.01 -20.04
C ASP A 206 -16.50 -20.26 -20.17
N SER A 207 -15.69 -19.27 -19.79
CA SER A 207 -14.24 -19.22 -20.02
C SER A 207 -13.53 -18.50 -18.88
N MET A 208 -12.29 -18.90 -18.57
CA MET A 208 -11.43 -18.16 -17.64
C MET A 208 -11.09 -16.74 -18.13
N VAL A 209 -11.27 -16.44 -19.41
CA VAL A 209 -11.11 -15.09 -19.99
C VAL A 209 -12.45 -14.35 -19.98
N GLY A 210 -12.44 -13.05 -19.68
CA GLY A 210 -13.62 -12.17 -19.74
C GLY A 210 -14.76 -12.50 -18.77
N GLY A 211 -15.84 -11.71 -18.80
CA GLY A 211 -17.08 -12.01 -18.05
C GLY A 211 -16.99 -11.84 -16.53
N THR A 212 -18.08 -12.22 -15.84
CA THR A 212 -18.28 -12.08 -14.39
C THR A 212 -18.81 -13.39 -13.77
N LEU A 213 -18.82 -13.47 -12.45
CA LEU A 213 -19.23 -14.66 -11.69
C LEU A 213 -20.76 -14.84 -11.76
N LYS A 214 -21.21 -16.02 -12.20
CA LYS A 214 -22.63 -16.40 -12.21
C LYS A 214 -23.18 -16.44 -10.76
N PRO A 215 -24.37 -15.91 -10.43
CA PRO A 215 -24.92 -15.92 -9.07
C PRO A 215 -24.97 -17.32 -8.43
N GLU A 216 -25.36 -18.33 -9.20
CA GLU A 216 -25.40 -19.74 -8.78
C GLU A 216 -24.03 -20.34 -8.48
N ALA A 217 -22.94 -19.72 -8.94
CA ALA A 217 -21.57 -20.17 -8.70
C ALA A 217 -20.91 -19.55 -7.45
N TYR A 218 -21.56 -18.62 -6.73
CA TYR A 218 -20.97 -17.99 -5.54
C TYR A 218 -20.63 -19.01 -4.44
N GLN A 219 -21.51 -19.97 -4.16
CA GLN A 219 -21.21 -21.02 -3.17
C GLN A 219 -20.16 -22.03 -3.67
N PRO A 220 -20.28 -22.62 -4.89
CA PRO A 220 -19.20 -23.43 -5.46
C PRO A 220 -17.83 -22.74 -5.47
N PHE A 221 -17.74 -21.44 -5.76
CA PHE A 221 -16.45 -20.74 -5.72
C PHE A 221 -15.92 -20.59 -4.28
N ALA A 222 -16.77 -20.34 -3.29
CA ALA A 222 -16.35 -20.32 -1.88
C ALA A 222 -15.86 -21.71 -1.40
N ASP A 223 -16.49 -22.79 -1.85
CA ASP A 223 -16.03 -24.16 -1.57
C ASP A 223 -14.74 -24.51 -2.34
N TYR A 224 -14.49 -23.92 -3.52
CA TYR A 224 -13.23 -24.04 -4.27
C TYR A 224 -12.06 -23.41 -3.51
N PHE A 225 -12.24 -22.22 -2.93
CA PHE A 225 -11.26 -21.65 -1.97
C PHE A 225 -11.01 -22.58 -0.79
N ALA A 226 -12.05 -23.17 -0.19
CA ALA A 226 -11.89 -24.07 0.96
C ALA A 226 -11.18 -25.39 0.60
N LYS A 227 -11.45 -25.96 -0.59
CA LYS A 227 -10.74 -27.14 -1.12
C LYS A 227 -9.27 -26.82 -1.41
N PHE A 228 -8.98 -25.69 -2.06
CA PHE A 228 -7.60 -25.22 -2.31
C PHE A 228 -6.80 -25.05 -1.03
N VAL A 229 -7.29 -24.22 -0.08
CA VAL A 229 -6.61 -23.92 1.18
C VAL A 229 -6.31 -25.20 1.97
N ARG A 230 -7.26 -26.15 2.02
CA ARG A 230 -7.07 -27.44 2.68
C ARG A 230 -6.03 -28.30 1.96
N ALA A 231 -6.14 -28.48 0.65
CA ALA A 231 -5.20 -29.31 -0.11
C ALA A 231 -3.75 -28.79 -0.04
N TYR A 232 -3.58 -27.46 0.01
CA TYR A 232 -2.28 -26.82 0.23
C TYR A 232 -1.76 -27.00 1.67
N ALA A 233 -2.62 -26.85 2.68
CA ALA A 233 -2.25 -27.12 4.07
C ALA A 233 -1.85 -28.60 4.31
N ASP A 234 -2.61 -29.54 3.75
CA ASP A 234 -2.32 -30.99 3.79
C ASP A 234 -1.01 -31.33 3.07
N ALA A 235 -0.67 -30.59 2.02
CA ALA A 235 0.63 -30.66 1.35
C ALA A 235 1.79 -30.02 2.14
N GLY A 236 1.53 -29.43 3.30
CA GLY A 236 2.54 -28.75 4.13
C GLY A 236 2.86 -27.32 3.69
N VAL A 237 1.94 -26.67 2.97
CA VAL A 237 2.07 -25.30 2.44
C VAL A 237 0.85 -24.46 2.89
N PRO A 238 0.76 -24.08 4.18
CA PRO A 238 -0.41 -23.38 4.70
C PRO A 238 -0.55 -21.97 4.12
N ILE A 239 -1.75 -21.63 3.69
CA ILE A 239 -2.10 -20.31 3.13
C ILE A 239 -2.65 -19.41 4.25
N SER A 240 -1.95 -18.31 4.55
CA SER A 240 -2.29 -17.37 5.62
C SER A 240 -3.34 -16.33 5.21
N TYR A 241 -3.38 -15.99 3.92
CA TYR A 241 -4.25 -14.97 3.33
C TYR A 241 -4.78 -15.41 1.97
N VAL A 242 -6.00 -15.00 1.63
CA VAL A 242 -6.53 -15.06 0.25
C VAL A 242 -7.15 -13.73 -0.16
N THR A 243 -7.15 -13.44 -1.46
CA THR A 243 -7.98 -12.39 -2.07
C THR A 243 -9.07 -13.03 -2.93
N PRO A 244 -10.29 -12.46 -3.01
CA PRO A 244 -11.38 -13.04 -3.81
C PRO A 244 -11.08 -13.16 -5.30
N ASN A 245 -10.32 -12.20 -5.85
CA ASN A 245 -9.84 -12.19 -7.22
C ASN A 245 -8.61 -11.26 -7.34
N ASN A 246 -7.72 -11.53 -8.29
CA ASN A 246 -6.65 -10.62 -8.71
C ASN A 246 -7.23 -9.51 -9.61
N GLU A 247 -7.01 -8.24 -9.27
CA GLU A 247 -7.38 -7.09 -10.11
C GLU A 247 -8.86 -7.09 -10.60
N PRO A 248 -9.86 -7.17 -9.70
CA PRO A 248 -11.29 -7.31 -10.02
C PRO A 248 -11.94 -6.18 -10.84
N LEU A 249 -11.19 -5.12 -11.19
CA LEU A 249 -11.61 -4.05 -12.11
C LEU A 249 -10.86 -4.07 -13.45
N TYR A 250 -9.98 -5.05 -13.69
CA TYR A 250 -9.25 -5.23 -14.94
C TYR A 250 -9.61 -6.57 -15.58
N VAL A 251 -10.14 -6.53 -16.81
CA VAL A 251 -10.64 -7.70 -17.52
C VAL A 251 -9.80 -7.93 -18.79
N PRO A 252 -8.68 -8.67 -18.70
CA PRO A 252 -7.82 -8.97 -19.84
C PRO A 252 -8.54 -9.79 -20.93
N ALA A 253 -8.17 -9.52 -22.18
CA ALA A 253 -8.75 -10.18 -23.36
C ALA A 253 -8.00 -11.47 -23.79
N GLY A 254 -6.80 -11.72 -23.25
CA GLY A 254 -5.93 -12.83 -23.69
C GLY A 254 -5.65 -13.92 -22.65
N TYR A 255 -5.86 -13.64 -21.36
CA TYR A 255 -5.48 -14.51 -20.24
C TYR A 255 -6.55 -14.45 -19.13
N PRO A 256 -6.45 -15.25 -18.05
CA PRO A 256 -7.49 -15.32 -17.02
C PRO A 256 -7.79 -13.98 -16.35
N GLY A 257 -9.07 -13.68 -16.13
CA GLY A 257 -9.56 -12.42 -15.54
C GLY A 257 -11.04 -12.47 -15.17
N LEU A 258 -11.52 -11.54 -14.35
CA LEU A 258 -12.90 -11.51 -13.85
C LEU A 258 -13.34 -10.08 -13.50
N ASP A 259 -14.50 -9.63 -14.01
CA ASP A 259 -15.20 -8.49 -13.42
C ASP A 259 -15.83 -8.91 -12.08
N LEU A 260 -15.38 -8.27 -11.00
CA LEU A 260 -15.95 -8.41 -9.67
C LEU A 260 -16.05 -7.02 -8.99
N GLY A 261 -16.95 -6.16 -9.48
CA GLY A 261 -17.28 -4.89 -8.81
C GLY A 261 -17.59 -5.03 -7.30
N PRO A 262 -17.46 -3.95 -6.50
CA PRO A 262 -17.35 -4.03 -5.04
C PRO A 262 -18.55 -4.71 -4.35
N ASP A 263 -19.79 -4.47 -4.81
CA ASP A 263 -20.98 -5.11 -4.24
C ASP A 263 -21.01 -6.63 -4.44
N LYS A 264 -20.42 -7.11 -5.54
CA LYS A 264 -20.26 -8.54 -5.84
C LYS A 264 -19.22 -9.17 -4.92
N GLU A 265 -18.08 -8.50 -4.72
CA GLU A 265 -17.05 -8.96 -3.77
C GLU A 265 -17.58 -8.93 -2.33
N ALA A 266 -18.26 -7.86 -1.90
CA ALA A 266 -18.89 -7.77 -0.59
C ALA A 266 -19.87 -8.92 -0.34
N THR A 267 -20.77 -9.18 -1.30
CA THR A 267 -21.74 -10.29 -1.23
C THR A 267 -21.04 -11.65 -1.19
N PHE A 268 -20.04 -11.89 -2.04
CA PHE A 268 -19.26 -13.13 -2.03
C PHE A 268 -18.52 -13.34 -0.70
N ILE A 269 -17.91 -12.29 -0.12
CA ILE A 269 -17.24 -12.36 1.18
C ILE A 269 -18.23 -12.61 2.33
N ARG A 270 -19.30 -11.82 2.40
CA ARG A 270 -20.27 -11.78 3.50
C ARG A 270 -21.08 -13.06 3.61
N ASP A 271 -21.58 -13.54 2.48
CA ASP A 271 -22.62 -14.57 2.44
C ASP A 271 -22.05 -15.96 2.09
N HIS A 272 -20.88 -16.04 1.44
CA HIS A 272 -20.29 -17.29 0.96
C HIS A 272 -18.88 -17.59 1.50
N LEU A 273 -17.85 -16.85 1.06
CA LEU A 273 -16.43 -17.16 1.36
C LEU A 273 -16.12 -17.07 2.85
N GLY A 274 -16.49 -15.97 3.50
CA GLY A 274 -16.28 -15.75 4.94
C GLY A 274 -16.97 -16.82 5.81
N PRO A 275 -18.27 -17.09 5.62
CA PRO A 275 -18.96 -18.21 6.26
C PRO A 275 -18.33 -19.57 5.97
N THR A 276 -17.94 -19.85 4.72
CA THR A 276 -17.40 -21.16 4.31
C THR A 276 -16.05 -21.45 4.95
N LEU A 277 -15.11 -20.49 4.93
CA LEU A 277 -13.80 -20.66 5.59
C LEU A 277 -13.95 -20.90 7.10
N ARG A 278 -14.82 -20.12 7.78
CA ARG A 278 -15.09 -20.33 9.22
C ARG A 278 -15.73 -21.69 9.50
N LYS A 279 -16.74 -22.11 8.72
CA LYS A 279 -17.40 -23.42 8.83
C LYS A 279 -16.44 -24.58 8.58
N ALA A 280 -15.47 -24.40 7.67
CA ALA A 280 -14.43 -25.37 7.36
C ALA A 280 -13.27 -25.43 8.38
N GLY A 281 -13.28 -24.55 9.40
CA GLY A 281 -12.24 -24.46 10.43
C GLY A 281 -10.92 -23.85 9.95
N LEU A 282 -10.92 -23.15 8.82
CA LEU A 282 -9.72 -22.66 8.16
C LEU A 282 -9.28 -21.30 8.74
N PRO A 283 -8.03 -21.12 9.19
CA PRO A 283 -7.54 -19.89 9.81
C PRO A 283 -7.14 -18.79 8.80
N THR A 284 -7.25 -19.08 7.50
CA THR A 284 -6.92 -18.19 6.39
C THR A 284 -7.79 -16.94 6.39
N ARG A 285 -7.16 -15.78 6.24
CA ARG A 285 -7.83 -14.47 6.30
C ARG A 285 -8.10 -13.91 4.91
N ILE A 286 -9.22 -13.22 4.72
CA ILE A 286 -9.54 -12.56 3.46
C ILE A 286 -8.93 -11.15 3.47
N LEU A 287 -8.18 -10.81 2.42
CA LEU A 287 -7.86 -9.43 2.07
C LEU A 287 -8.78 -9.02 0.91
N GLY A 288 -9.30 -7.79 0.93
CA GLY A 288 -10.15 -7.29 -0.15
C GLY A 288 -9.35 -6.60 -1.26
N TYR A 289 -10.02 -6.39 -2.39
CA TYR A 289 -9.60 -5.57 -3.54
C TYR A 289 -8.46 -6.11 -4.41
N ASP A 290 -7.22 -6.24 -3.90
CA ASP A 290 -6.06 -6.78 -4.66
C ASP A 290 -5.82 -6.08 -6.02
N HIS A 291 -5.82 -4.75 -6.02
CA HIS A 291 -5.68 -3.91 -7.22
C HIS A 291 -5.14 -2.49 -6.89
N ASN A 292 -5.18 -1.57 -7.85
CA ASN A 292 -4.34 -0.37 -7.89
C ASN A 292 -4.70 0.76 -6.90
N TRP A 293 -3.76 1.67 -6.64
CA TRP A 293 -3.92 2.76 -5.68
C TRP A 293 -4.89 3.90 -6.14
N ASP A 294 -5.60 3.77 -7.26
CA ASP A 294 -6.45 4.84 -7.80
C ASP A 294 -7.94 4.74 -7.45
N VAL A 295 -8.41 3.62 -6.85
CA VAL A 295 -9.83 3.45 -6.44
C VAL A 295 -9.97 3.15 -4.95
N VAL A 296 -9.71 4.16 -4.10
CA VAL A 296 -9.77 4.05 -2.62
C VAL A 296 -11.15 3.62 -2.10
N SER A 297 -12.23 4.00 -2.77
CA SER A 297 -13.60 3.67 -2.35
C SER A 297 -13.94 2.18 -2.41
N TYR A 298 -13.28 1.39 -3.28
CA TYR A 298 -13.55 -0.05 -3.39
C TYR A 298 -13.26 -0.77 -2.06
N PRO A 299 -12.01 -0.81 -1.52
CA PRO A 299 -11.75 -1.53 -0.28
C PRO A 299 -12.47 -0.92 0.93
N GLU A 300 -12.73 0.38 0.93
CA GLU A 300 -13.50 1.02 1.99
C GLU A 300 -14.98 0.63 2.02
N SER A 301 -15.61 0.36 0.87
CA SER A 301 -17.00 -0.16 0.83
C SER A 301 -17.14 -1.48 1.62
N LEU A 302 -16.12 -2.35 1.52
CA LEU A 302 -16.03 -3.62 2.27
C LEU A 302 -15.83 -3.42 3.78
N TYR A 303 -15.50 -2.20 4.21
CA TYR A 303 -15.32 -1.81 5.61
C TYR A 303 -16.54 -1.09 6.17
N ALA A 304 -17.23 -0.31 5.33
CA ALA A 304 -18.45 0.43 5.64
C ALA A 304 -19.65 -0.49 5.94
N ASP A 305 -19.76 -1.65 5.27
CA ASP A 305 -20.71 -2.72 5.65
C ASP A 305 -20.16 -3.56 6.82
N PRO A 306 -20.74 -3.52 8.04
CA PRO A 306 -20.27 -4.33 9.16
C PRO A 306 -20.38 -5.84 8.94
N ALA A 307 -21.34 -6.29 8.12
CA ALA A 307 -21.57 -7.70 7.83
C ALA A 307 -20.51 -8.30 6.89
N THR A 308 -19.96 -7.49 5.97
CA THR A 308 -18.77 -7.81 5.16
C THR A 308 -17.49 -7.62 5.99
N SER A 309 -17.36 -6.46 6.65
CA SER A 309 -16.16 -5.99 7.36
C SER A 309 -15.66 -6.94 8.45
N ARG A 310 -16.53 -7.74 9.07
CA ARG A 310 -16.19 -8.81 10.04
C ARG A 310 -15.43 -10.01 9.46
N TYR A 311 -15.30 -10.10 8.13
CA TYR A 311 -14.53 -11.13 7.42
C TYR A 311 -13.27 -10.58 6.75
N VAL A 312 -13.26 -9.30 6.34
CA VAL A 312 -12.12 -8.66 5.66
C VAL A 312 -11.07 -8.20 6.68
N ALA A 313 -9.87 -8.77 6.57
CA ALA A 313 -8.76 -8.57 7.50
C ALA A 313 -7.78 -7.45 7.09
N GLY A 314 -7.97 -6.83 5.93
CA GLY A 314 -7.14 -5.74 5.38
C GLY A 314 -7.30 -5.59 3.87
N THR A 315 -6.64 -4.59 3.29
CA THR A 315 -6.65 -4.32 1.85
C THR A 315 -5.40 -4.90 1.20
N ALA A 316 -5.56 -5.51 0.04
CA ALA A 316 -4.46 -5.84 -0.87
C ALA A 316 -4.34 -4.77 -1.98
N TRP A 317 -3.11 -4.34 -2.29
CA TRP A 317 -2.83 -3.21 -3.19
C TRP A 317 -1.73 -3.53 -4.22
N HIS A 318 -1.93 -3.04 -5.45
CA HIS A 318 -1.01 -3.10 -6.58
C HIS A 318 -0.47 -1.70 -6.94
N CYS A 319 0.62 -1.65 -7.72
CA CYS A 319 1.37 -0.42 -8.00
C CYS A 319 1.13 0.25 -9.37
N TYR A 320 0.30 -0.34 -10.23
CA TYR A 320 0.26 -0.02 -11.67
C TYR A 320 -0.48 1.29 -12.00
N ALA A 321 -1.33 1.77 -11.09
CA ALA A 321 -1.97 3.08 -11.15
C ALA A 321 -2.14 3.69 -9.75
N GLY A 322 -2.38 5.00 -9.70
CA GLY A 322 -2.60 5.75 -8.46
C GLY A 322 -1.33 6.19 -7.73
N ASP A 323 -1.47 6.55 -6.46
CA ASP A 323 -0.39 7.05 -5.60
C ASP A 323 -0.34 6.24 -4.30
N VAL A 324 0.85 5.79 -3.90
CA VAL A 324 1.10 4.96 -2.71
C VAL A 324 0.46 5.50 -1.40
N ARG A 325 0.25 6.82 -1.29
CA ARG A 325 -0.42 7.48 -0.17
C ARG A 325 -1.92 7.15 -0.06
N ALA A 326 -2.54 6.58 -1.09
CA ALA A 326 -3.89 6.01 -1.05
C ALA A 326 -4.06 4.99 0.10
N GLN A 327 -3.00 4.24 0.41
CA GLN A 327 -2.98 3.32 1.54
C GLN A 327 -3.08 4.05 2.89
N SER A 328 -2.41 5.20 3.04
CA SER A 328 -2.49 6.06 4.22
C SER A 328 -3.83 6.76 4.34
N LEU A 329 -4.45 7.17 3.23
CA LEU A 329 -5.82 7.71 3.23
C LEU A 329 -6.82 6.63 3.68
N SER A 330 -6.79 5.44 3.08
CA SER A 330 -7.66 4.32 3.45
C SER A 330 -7.44 3.85 4.90
N HIS A 331 -6.18 3.83 5.37
CA HIS A 331 -5.85 3.58 6.77
C HIS A 331 -6.39 4.70 7.68
N ASN A 332 -6.19 5.97 7.37
CA ASN A 332 -6.72 7.08 8.19
C ASN A 332 -8.25 7.09 8.25
N ASN A 333 -8.90 6.70 7.14
CA ASN A 333 -10.35 6.55 7.05
C ASN A 333 -10.88 5.33 7.84
N PHE A 334 -10.16 4.20 7.84
CA PHE A 334 -10.53 2.98 8.57
C PHE A 334 -9.34 2.41 9.38
N PRO A 335 -8.89 3.06 10.47
CA PRO A 335 -7.59 2.76 11.11
C PRO A 335 -7.50 1.38 11.79
N GLY A 336 -8.59 0.64 11.87
CA GLY A 336 -8.59 -0.79 12.23
C GLY A 336 -8.23 -1.76 11.10
N LYS A 337 -8.01 -1.27 9.87
CA LYS A 337 -7.88 -2.08 8.64
C LYS A 337 -6.48 -1.91 8.03
N PRO A 338 -5.61 -2.93 8.10
CA PRO A 338 -4.24 -2.81 7.61
C PRO A 338 -4.14 -2.92 6.08
N ALA A 339 -3.20 -2.17 5.49
CA ALA A 339 -2.80 -2.31 4.10
C ALA A 339 -1.74 -3.42 3.89
N PHE A 340 -1.76 -4.04 2.72
CA PHE A 340 -0.77 -4.97 2.21
C PHE A 340 -0.49 -4.59 0.75
N HIS A 341 0.77 -4.42 0.36
CA HIS A 341 1.11 -4.39 -1.05
C HIS A 341 1.38 -5.82 -1.52
N THR A 342 0.69 -6.25 -2.56
CA THR A 342 0.56 -7.67 -2.98
C THR A 342 1.09 -7.96 -4.39
N GLU A 343 1.17 -6.96 -5.27
CA GLU A 343 1.84 -7.12 -6.58
C GLU A 343 2.43 -5.82 -7.14
N CYS A 344 3.62 -5.92 -7.73
CA CYS A 344 4.16 -4.90 -8.62
C CYS A 344 5.24 -5.49 -9.53
N SER A 345 5.07 -5.40 -10.84
CA SER A 345 6.12 -5.73 -11.81
C SER A 345 7.20 -4.64 -11.93
N GLY A 346 8.38 -5.06 -12.36
CA GLY A 346 9.34 -4.21 -13.07
C GLY A 346 9.57 -4.78 -14.47
N GLY A 347 10.32 -4.10 -15.31
CA GLY A 347 10.51 -4.54 -16.69
C GLY A 347 11.36 -3.61 -17.54
N THR A 348 11.40 -3.87 -18.84
CA THR A 348 12.21 -3.11 -19.80
C THR A 348 11.71 -1.68 -20.05
N TRP A 349 10.46 -1.37 -19.67
CA TRP A 349 9.91 -0.01 -19.74
C TRP A 349 10.53 0.95 -18.71
N GLU A 350 11.12 0.43 -17.63
CA GLU A 350 11.82 1.26 -16.63
C GLU A 350 13.14 1.81 -17.19
N GLY A 351 13.69 1.21 -18.25
CA GLY A 351 14.99 1.57 -18.83
C GLY A 351 16.08 0.55 -18.46
N ASP A 352 17.13 1.03 -17.80
CA ASP A 352 18.29 0.21 -17.42
C ASP A 352 18.18 -0.37 -15.99
N ASP A 353 19.20 -1.13 -15.57
CA ASP A 353 19.31 -1.68 -14.22
C ASP A 353 19.25 -0.57 -13.13
N ALA A 354 19.80 0.62 -13.37
CA ALA A 354 19.78 1.69 -12.38
C ALA A 354 18.37 2.28 -12.19
N ALA A 355 17.62 2.46 -13.28
CA ALA A 355 16.23 2.90 -13.23
C ALA A 355 15.29 1.81 -12.67
N GLY A 356 15.48 0.54 -13.05
CA GLY A 356 14.75 -0.59 -12.46
C GLY A 356 15.04 -0.78 -10.97
N PHE A 357 16.28 -0.52 -10.52
CA PHE A 357 16.62 -0.49 -9.11
C PHE A 357 15.93 0.66 -8.38
N ALA A 358 15.88 1.85 -8.99
CA ALA A 358 15.22 3.02 -8.43
C ALA A 358 13.71 2.83 -8.24
N GLY A 359 13.02 2.22 -9.21
CA GLY A 359 11.61 1.85 -9.09
C GLY A 359 11.38 0.85 -7.94
N ALA A 360 12.14 -0.25 -7.93
CA ALA A 360 12.02 -1.27 -6.89
C ALA A 360 12.38 -0.75 -5.48
N MET A 361 13.37 0.13 -5.34
CA MET A 361 13.71 0.77 -4.06
C MET A 361 12.64 1.78 -3.61
N SER A 362 12.08 2.57 -4.54
CA SER A 362 11.00 3.51 -4.22
C SER A 362 9.77 2.78 -3.68
N LEU A 363 9.46 1.60 -4.22
CA LEU A 363 8.41 0.72 -3.68
C LEU A 363 8.75 0.15 -2.30
N VAL A 364 9.97 -0.39 -2.13
CA VAL A 364 10.45 -1.01 -0.88
C VAL A 364 10.49 -0.02 0.29
N VAL A 365 10.72 1.27 0.00
CA VAL A 365 10.62 2.35 0.99
C VAL A 365 9.19 2.88 1.14
N GLY A 366 8.55 3.23 0.02
CA GLY A 366 7.27 3.95 -0.01
C GLY A 366 6.11 3.15 0.55
N ALA A 367 5.88 1.91 0.08
CA ALA A 367 4.71 1.15 0.52
C ALA A 367 4.70 0.91 2.04
N PRO A 368 5.82 0.56 2.71
CA PRO A 368 5.86 0.49 4.16
C PRO A 368 5.74 1.85 4.88
N ARG A 369 6.15 2.99 4.31
CA ARG A 369 5.82 4.29 4.93
C ARG A 369 4.31 4.48 5.00
N GLU A 370 3.64 4.19 3.88
CA GLU A 370 2.19 4.25 3.71
C GLU A 370 1.49 2.97 4.22
N TRP A 371 1.79 2.60 5.47
CA TRP A 371 1.13 1.55 6.25
C TRP A 371 1.16 0.09 5.72
N ALA A 372 1.72 -0.19 4.54
CA ALA A 372 1.74 -1.55 4.01
C ALA A 372 2.52 -2.53 4.91
N LYS A 373 1.94 -3.70 5.17
CA LYS A 373 2.53 -4.78 5.97
C LYS A 373 3.40 -5.75 5.17
N SER A 374 3.26 -5.74 3.85
CA SER A 374 4.01 -6.53 2.90
C SER A 374 4.49 -5.66 1.74
N VAL A 375 5.56 -6.11 1.06
CA VAL A 375 5.93 -5.64 -0.28
C VAL A 375 6.28 -6.87 -1.11
N VAL A 376 5.67 -6.97 -2.29
CA VAL A 376 5.71 -8.17 -3.14
C VAL A 376 5.92 -7.73 -4.58
N ARG A 377 7.01 -8.17 -5.21
CA ARG A 377 7.22 -8.02 -6.67
C ARG A 377 6.50 -9.15 -7.41
N TRP A 378 6.22 -8.99 -8.71
CA TRP A 378 5.41 -9.99 -9.43
C TRP A 378 6.13 -11.34 -9.59
N ASN A 379 6.86 -11.57 -10.69
CA ASN A 379 7.50 -12.89 -10.92
C ASN A 379 8.76 -13.11 -10.07
N MET A 380 8.84 -14.24 -9.36
CA MET A 380 10.06 -14.69 -8.68
C MET A 380 11.19 -15.04 -9.66
N ALA A 381 10.85 -15.62 -10.82
CA ALA A 381 11.82 -15.97 -11.86
C ALA A 381 11.21 -15.90 -13.26
N LEU A 382 11.92 -15.28 -14.20
CA LEU A 382 11.60 -15.29 -15.65
C LEU A 382 12.85 -15.67 -16.45
N ASP A 383 12.68 -16.05 -17.72
CA ASP A 383 13.76 -16.60 -18.53
C ASP A 383 14.52 -15.56 -19.39
N GLY A 384 15.14 -16.02 -20.49
CA GLY A 384 15.84 -15.17 -21.46
C GLY A 384 14.93 -14.12 -22.08
N ASP A 385 13.68 -14.49 -22.34
CA ASP A 385 12.73 -13.83 -23.22
C ASP A 385 11.52 -13.30 -22.41
N ASN A 386 11.74 -13.09 -21.11
CA ASN A 386 10.76 -12.62 -20.11
C ASN A 386 9.58 -13.58 -19.89
N GLY A 387 9.73 -14.87 -20.23
CA GLY A 387 8.65 -15.86 -20.15
C GLY A 387 8.98 -17.05 -19.23
N PRO A 388 8.27 -18.19 -19.41
CA PRO A 388 7.13 -18.38 -20.32
C PRO A 388 5.87 -17.63 -19.85
N THR A 389 4.89 -17.42 -20.75
CA THR A 389 3.62 -16.76 -20.45
C THR A 389 2.51 -17.22 -21.41
N ASN A 390 1.26 -17.19 -20.93
CA ASN A 390 0.02 -17.56 -21.62
C ASN A 390 -0.78 -16.34 -22.14
N GLY A 391 -0.11 -15.19 -22.34
CA GLY A 391 -0.72 -13.96 -22.88
C GLY A 391 -0.46 -12.69 -22.07
N GLY A 392 0.32 -12.81 -21.00
CA GLY A 392 0.70 -11.75 -20.08
C GLY A 392 1.91 -10.90 -20.50
N CYS A 393 2.59 -10.35 -19.50
CA CYS A 393 3.56 -9.27 -19.66
C CYS A 393 4.90 -9.66 -20.32
N LEU A 394 5.00 -9.50 -21.65
CA LEU A 394 6.22 -9.78 -22.44
C LEU A 394 7.45 -8.90 -22.11
N THR A 395 7.29 -7.83 -21.35
CA THR A 395 8.35 -6.86 -20.98
C THR A 395 8.79 -6.97 -19.52
N CYS A 396 8.18 -7.85 -18.73
CA CYS A 396 8.38 -7.94 -17.29
C CYS A 396 9.72 -8.60 -16.89
N ARG A 397 10.24 -8.20 -15.73
CA ARG A 397 11.50 -8.66 -15.14
C ARG A 397 11.22 -9.48 -13.87
N GLY A 398 11.75 -10.70 -13.81
CA GLY A 398 11.69 -11.53 -12.61
C GLY A 398 12.73 -11.11 -11.56
N VAL A 399 12.53 -11.50 -10.29
CA VAL A 399 13.52 -11.30 -9.21
C VAL A 399 14.82 -12.08 -9.49
N LEU A 400 14.70 -13.25 -10.10
CA LEU A 400 15.80 -13.97 -10.76
C LEU A 400 15.58 -14.00 -12.28
N LYS A 401 16.69 -14.05 -13.03
CA LYS A 401 16.67 -14.42 -14.46
C LYS A 401 17.23 -15.83 -14.61
N VAL A 402 16.52 -16.71 -15.34
CA VAL A 402 16.85 -18.14 -15.50
C VAL A 402 17.10 -18.45 -16.98
N THR A 403 18.36 -18.56 -17.38
CA THR A 403 18.78 -18.68 -18.79
C THR A 403 19.64 -19.91 -19.02
N LYS A 404 19.78 -20.33 -20.29
CA LYS A 404 20.78 -21.33 -20.67
C LYS A 404 22.16 -20.69 -20.78
N ASP A 405 23.20 -21.44 -20.40
CA ASP A 405 24.58 -21.15 -20.78
C ASP A 405 24.88 -21.61 -22.21
N ALA A 406 26.10 -21.37 -22.70
CA ALA A 406 26.53 -21.73 -24.05
C ALA A 406 26.51 -23.26 -24.32
N ASP A 407 26.56 -24.08 -23.27
CA ASP A 407 26.44 -25.55 -23.35
C ASP A 407 24.96 -26.00 -23.29
N GLY A 408 24.00 -25.06 -23.32
CA GLY A 408 22.57 -25.30 -23.25
C GLY A 408 22.03 -25.61 -21.85
N ARG A 409 22.86 -25.55 -20.79
CA ARG A 409 22.43 -25.87 -19.42
C ARG A 409 21.78 -24.66 -18.77
N TRP A 410 20.63 -24.86 -18.14
CA TRP A 410 19.98 -23.81 -17.37
C TRP A 410 20.83 -23.37 -16.17
N ASN A 411 20.85 -22.07 -15.93
CA ASN A 411 21.54 -21.38 -14.85
C ASN A 411 20.70 -20.18 -14.39
N TRP A 412 21.09 -19.52 -13.30
CA TRP A 412 20.34 -18.37 -12.77
C TRP A 412 21.23 -17.19 -12.39
N SER A 413 20.67 -15.99 -12.44
CA SER A 413 21.27 -14.75 -11.95
C SER A 413 20.26 -13.90 -11.18
N ARG A 414 20.75 -12.90 -10.45
CA ARG A 414 19.95 -11.94 -9.67
C ARG A 414 19.69 -10.70 -10.52
N THR A 415 18.46 -10.21 -10.53
CA THR A 415 18.15 -8.89 -11.10
C THR A 415 18.22 -7.81 -10.02
N VAL A 416 18.01 -6.55 -10.39
CA VAL A 416 18.01 -5.42 -9.45
C VAL A 416 16.90 -5.51 -8.40
N ASP A 417 15.77 -6.14 -8.72
CA ASP A 417 14.66 -6.42 -7.81
C ASP A 417 15.09 -7.31 -6.63
N TYR A 418 15.97 -8.30 -6.85
CA TYR A 418 16.55 -9.11 -5.78
C TYR A 418 17.34 -8.25 -4.78
N TYR A 419 18.13 -7.29 -5.27
CA TYR A 419 18.93 -6.42 -4.41
C TYR A 419 18.07 -5.39 -3.67
N ALA A 420 17.05 -4.83 -4.33
CA ALA A 420 16.08 -3.92 -3.71
C ALA A 420 15.28 -4.63 -2.60
N LEU A 421 14.69 -5.80 -2.89
CA LEU A 421 14.05 -6.63 -1.86
C LEU A 421 15.04 -7.04 -0.76
N GLY A 422 16.32 -7.23 -1.10
CA GLY A 422 17.40 -7.55 -0.19
C GLY A 422 17.75 -6.44 0.81
N HIS A 423 17.57 -5.16 0.44
CA HIS A 423 17.74 -4.03 1.36
C HIS A 423 16.70 -4.03 2.51
N ALA A 424 15.56 -4.71 2.34
CA ALA A 424 14.57 -4.92 3.39
C ALA A 424 14.61 -6.33 4.00
N SER A 425 14.28 -7.37 3.23
CA SER A 425 14.10 -8.76 3.70
C SER A 425 15.26 -9.33 4.54
N LYS A 426 16.49 -8.92 4.25
CA LYS A 426 17.70 -9.39 4.95
C LYS A 426 17.82 -8.83 6.37
N PHE A 427 17.20 -7.68 6.64
CA PHE A 427 17.36 -6.90 7.87
C PHE A 427 16.05 -6.68 8.63
N VAL A 428 14.90 -6.77 7.95
CA VAL A 428 13.55 -6.64 8.52
C VAL A 428 12.90 -8.02 8.54
N ARG A 429 12.58 -8.53 9.74
CA ARG A 429 12.04 -9.88 9.95
C ARG A 429 10.52 -9.86 10.18
N PRO A 430 9.80 -10.96 9.90
CA PRO A 430 8.39 -11.12 10.27
C PRO A 430 8.16 -10.81 11.76
N GLY A 431 7.21 -9.90 12.02
CA GLY A 431 6.91 -9.35 13.34
C GLY A 431 7.67 -8.07 13.71
N ALA A 432 8.57 -7.56 12.84
CA ALA A 432 9.17 -6.24 13.02
C ALA A 432 8.09 -5.15 12.96
N ARG A 433 8.26 -4.06 13.71
CA ARG A 433 7.41 -2.87 13.59
C ARG A 433 8.13 -1.83 12.75
N ARG A 434 7.41 -1.16 11.84
CA ARG A 434 7.87 0.15 11.34
C ARG A 434 7.95 1.10 12.52
N ILE A 435 9.01 1.90 12.56
CA ILE A 435 9.20 2.98 13.52
C ILE A 435 9.27 4.32 12.80
N ALA A 436 9.25 5.43 13.54
CA ALA A 436 9.26 6.74 12.92
C ALA A 436 10.63 7.01 12.29
N SER A 437 10.62 7.49 11.06
CA SER A 437 11.78 8.11 10.43
C SER A 437 11.33 9.31 9.59
N SER A 438 12.05 10.42 9.76
CA SER A 438 11.63 11.73 9.26
C SER A 438 11.33 11.71 7.77
N ALA A 439 10.20 12.30 7.38
CA ALA A 439 9.79 12.40 6.00
C ALA A 439 10.90 13.02 5.12
N PRO A 440 11.20 12.47 3.93
CA PRO A 440 12.00 13.19 2.95
C PRO A 440 11.26 14.46 2.55
N ALA A 441 11.93 15.61 2.53
CA ALA A 441 11.32 16.86 2.12
C ALA A 441 10.92 16.79 0.64
N ALA A 442 9.61 16.82 0.36
CA ALA A 442 9.07 16.71 -0.98
C ALA A 442 9.67 17.77 -1.92
N GLY A 443 9.93 17.38 -3.18
CA GLY A 443 10.42 18.29 -4.22
C GLY A 443 11.89 18.73 -4.14
N THR A 444 12.67 18.34 -3.13
CA THR A 444 14.12 18.68 -3.07
C THR A 444 14.99 17.63 -3.79
N ASP A 445 15.85 18.04 -4.72
CA ASP A 445 16.86 17.12 -5.30
C ASP A 445 17.86 16.71 -4.21
N GLY A 446 18.25 15.44 -4.21
CA GLY A 446 18.99 14.82 -3.10
C GLY A 446 18.15 14.44 -1.87
N ALA A 447 16.81 14.55 -1.91
CA ALA A 447 15.93 14.03 -0.87
C ALA A 447 16.08 12.51 -0.70
N VAL A 448 16.69 12.07 0.40
CA VAL A 448 16.92 10.65 0.69
C VAL A 448 15.64 10.00 1.21
N GLN A 449 14.97 9.25 0.34
CA GLN A 449 13.84 8.40 0.70
C GLN A 449 14.29 7.41 1.79
N ASN A 450 13.52 7.29 2.87
CA ASN A 450 13.93 6.47 4.01
C ASN A 450 12.76 5.83 4.77
N VAL A 451 13.01 4.66 5.35
CA VAL A 451 12.09 3.98 6.28
C VAL A 451 12.87 3.18 7.32
N ALA A 452 12.42 3.24 8.58
CA ALA A 452 13.04 2.57 9.71
C ALA A 452 12.16 1.48 10.34
N PHE A 453 12.79 0.44 10.88
CA PHE A 453 12.14 -0.70 11.54
C PHE A 453 12.87 -1.11 12.82
N VAL A 454 12.11 -1.70 13.76
CA VAL A 454 12.65 -2.46 14.89
C VAL A 454 12.15 -3.91 14.83
N ASN A 455 13.09 -4.86 14.87
CA ASN A 455 12.81 -6.30 14.85
C ASN A 455 12.35 -6.82 16.23
N PRO A 456 11.71 -8.00 16.29
CA PRO A 456 11.34 -8.63 17.57
C PRO A 456 12.52 -8.95 18.50
N ASP A 457 13.76 -8.96 17.97
CA ASP A 457 14.99 -9.19 18.73
C ASP A 457 15.70 -7.89 19.17
N GLY A 458 15.04 -6.74 19.02
CA GLY A 458 15.55 -5.41 19.37
C GLY A 458 16.59 -4.83 18.41
N SER A 459 16.99 -5.56 17.35
CA SER A 459 17.80 -4.96 16.28
C SER A 459 17.00 -3.98 15.44
N LYS A 460 17.67 -2.97 14.91
CA LYS A 460 17.06 -1.88 14.14
C LYS A 460 17.67 -1.83 12.74
N ALA A 461 16.85 -1.41 11.77
CA ALA A 461 17.26 -1.21 10.39
C ALA A 461 16.69 0.11 9.87
N LEU A 462 17.53 0.97 9.30
CA LEU A 462 17.14 2.13 8.51
C LEU A 462 17.52 1.85 7.06
N ILE A 463 16.54 1.80 6.17
CA ILE A 463 16.74 1.77 4.72
C ILE A 463 16.77 3.22 4.24
N ALA A 464 17.76 3.56 3.43
CA ALA A 464 17.93 4.88 2.83
C ALA A 464 18.27 4.72 1.34
N PHE A 465 17.58 5.48 0.48
CA PHE A 465 17.75 5.47 -0.97
C PHE A 465 17.85 6.90 -1.51
N ASN A 466 18.83 7.15 -2.38
CA ASN A 466 19.01 8.43 -3.05
C ASN A 466 18.51 8.38 -4.50
N PRO A 467 17.25 8.79 -4.79
CA PRO A 467 16.76 8.94 -6.16
C PRO A 467 17.31 10.17 -6.89
N GLY A 468 18.04 11.05 -6.19
CA GLY A 468 18.57 12.30 -6.72
C GLY A 468 19.68 12.11 -7.75
N ARG A 469 19.94 13.15 -8.54
CA ARG A 469 20.92 13.13 -9.64
C ARG A 469 22.37 13.36 -9.19
N SER A 470 22.56 13.68 -7.92
CA SER A 470 23.85 13.96 -7.28
C SER A 470 24.06 13.14 -6.01
N ALA A 471 25.25 13.16 -5.42
CA ALA A 471 25.52 12.44 -4.18
C ALA A 471 24.95 13.21 -2.97
N ALA A 472 24.04 12.59 -2.24
CA ALA A 472 23.41 13.16 -1.04
C ALA A 472 24.25 12.86 0.21
N THR A 473 24.69 13.88 0.93
CA THR A 473 25.32 13.76 2.26
C THR A 473 24.34 14.21 3.33
N PHE A 474 24.19 13.40 4.38
CA PHE A 474 23.21 13.59 5.44
C PHE A 474 23.70 13.00 6.77
N HIS A 475 23.09 13.44 7.86
CA HIS A 475 23.26 12.83 9.18
C HIS A 475 22.10 11.86 9.44
N VAL A 476 22.37 10.75 10.13
CA VAL A 476 21.32 9.89 10.72
C VAL A 476 21.33 10.14 12.22
N ARG A 477 20.19 10.48 12.81
CA ARG A 477 20.03 10.77 14.25
C ARG A 477 19.07 9.77 14.91
N TRP A 478 19.43 9.33 16.11
CA TRP A 478 18.65 8.42 16.94
C TRP A 478 18.86 8.82 18.42
N GLY A 479 17.87 9.45 19.04
CA GLY A 479 18.02 10.11 20.34
C GLY A 479 19.07 11.23 20.34
N HIS A 480 20.05 11.14 21.25
CA HIS A 480 21.24 11.99 21.27
C HIS A 480 22.44 11.41 20.51
N LEU A 481 22.27 10.31 19.77
CA LEU A 481 23.31 9.72 18.95
C LEU A 481 23.10 10.10 17.48
N TRP A 482 24.20 10.33 16.75
CA TRP A 482 24.16 10.55 15.30
C TRP A 482 25.40 10.01 14.57
N PHE A 483 25.31 9.81 13.26
CA PHE A 483 26.46 9.52 12.38
C PHE A 483 26.29 10.18 11.00
N ASP A 484 27.39 10.30 10.25
CA ASP A 484 27.39 10.83 8.88
C ASP A 484 27.26 9.73 7.83
N ALA A 485 26.53 10.02 6.77
CA ALA A 485 26.39 9.16 5.60
C ALA A 485 26.44 9.97 4.30
N THR A 486 26.96 9.36 3.25
CA THR A 486 26.90 9.87 1.87
C THR A 486 26.43 8.74 0.96
N LEU A 487 25.40 8.99 0.16
CA LEU A 487 24.88 8.09 -0.86
C LEU A 487 25.11 8.69 -2.25
N PRO A 488 25.88 8.04 -3.15
CA PRO A 488 25.88 8.34 -4.59
C PRO A 488 24.47 8.44 -5.20
N ALA A 489 24.34 9.13 -6.33
CA ALA A 489 23.11 9.15 -7.12
C ALA A 489 22.65 7.72 -7.48
N GLY A 490 21.35 7.43 -7.35
CA GLY A 490 20.77 6.11 -7.64
C GLY A 490 21.20 4.98 -6.69
N SER A 491 21.89 5.28 -5.59
CA SER A 491 22.36 4.26 -4.63
C SER A 491 21.46 4.13 -3.39
N ALA A 492 21.48 2.95 -2.77
CA ALA A 492 20.79 2.67 -1.51
C ALA A 492 21.71 2.05 -0.48
N ALA A 493 21.47 2.34 0.80
CA ALA A 493 22.09 1.64 1.91
C ALA A 493 21.07 1.18 2.96
N THR A 494 21.40 0.07 3.64
CA THR A 494 20.71 -0.32 4.88
C THR A 494 21.69 -0.23 6.05
N TYR A 495 21.37 0.65 7.00
CA TYR A 495 22.10 0.85 8.25
C TYR A 495 21.45 0.02 9.36
N THR A 496 22.24 -0.69 10.14
CA THR A 496 21.75 -1.66 11.15
C THR A 496 22.48 -1.53 12.47
N TRP A 497 21.76 -1.56 13.60
CA TRP A 497 22.34 -1.41 14.93
C TRP A 497 21.51 -2.09 16.03
N ARG A 498 22.02 -2.08 17.27
CA ARG A 498 21.35 -2.54 18.49
C ARG A 498 21.52 -1.50 19.60
N GLY A 499 20.64 -1.54 20.59
CA GLY A 499 20.64 -0.66 21.75
C GLY A 499 19.23 -0.14 22.06
N THR A 500 19.14 0.78 23.02
CA THR A 500 17.91 1.46 23.43
C THR A 500 18.07 2.96 23.20
N GLN A 501 17.04 3.60 22.68
CA GLN A 501 17.03 5.05 22.44
C GLN A 501 17.01 5.86 23.74
N ASP A 502 17.75 6.97 23.80
CA ASP A 502 17.91 7.79 25.02
C ASP A 502 17.11 9.12 25.02
N ALA A 503 16.44 9.47 23.91
CA ALA A 503 15.47 10.56 23.83
C ALA A 503 14.53 10.38 22.61
N THR A 504 13.28 10.85 22.71
CA THR A 504 12.31 10.87 21.60
C THR A 504 12.56 12.04 20.64
N ALA A 505 11.88 12.00 19.49
CA ALA A 505 11.79 13.09 18.53
C ALA A 505 10.43 13.79 18.61
N SER A 506 10.39 15.07 18.23
CA SER A 506 9.14 15.82 18.05
C SER A 506 8.54 15.59 16.66
N ASP A 507 7.25 15.85 16.49
CA ASP A 507 6.55 15.83 15.19
C ASP A 507 7.29 16.69 14.15
N GLY A 508 7.75 17.89 14.54
CA GLY A 508 8.52 18.78 13.68
C GLY A 508 9.88 18.21 13.24
N ALA A 509 10.49 17.31 14.02
CA ALA A 509 11.71 16.60 13.63
C ALA A 509 11.44 15.35 12.77
N LEU A 510 10.17 14.92 12.68
CA LEU A 510 9.73 13.73 11.92
C LEU A 510 8.87 14.07 10.69
N GLY A 511 8.40 15.32 10.57
CA GLY A 511 7.52 15.78 9.49
C GLY A 511 6.12 15.18 9.52
N THR A 512 5.72 14.53 10.63
CA THR A 512 4.50 13.72 10.74
C THR A 512 3.87 13.86 12.13
N THR A 513 2.54 13.98 12.18
CA THR A 513 1.76 14.06 13.41
C THR A 513 0.87 12.83 13.56
N ASP A 514 0.95 12.18 14.72
CA ASP A 514 0.23 10.95 15.04
C ASP A 514 -0.88 11.22 16.07
N VAL A 515 -2.12 10.97 15.69
CA VAL A 515 -3.30 11.13 16.54
C VAL A 515 -3.74 9.75 17.06
N HIS A 516 -3.57 9.53 18.36
CA HIS A 516 -3.79 8.24 19.00
C HIS A 516 -5.18 8.08 19.66
N PHE A 517 -5.81 6.93 19.42
CA PHE A 517 -7.08 6.53 20.02
C PHE A 517 -6.91 5.24 20.83
N GLU A 518 -6.86 5.39 22.15
CA GLU A 518 -6.92 4.27 23.09
C GLU A 518 -8.33 3.65 23.12
N ARG A 519 -8.39 2.31 23.21
CA ARG A 519 -9.65 1.55 23.14
C ARG A 519 -9.63 0.40 24.16
N PRO A 520 -10.53 0.37 25.17
CA PRO A 520 -10.54 -0.68 26.19
C PRO A 520 -10.57 -2.09 25.60
N GLY A 521 -9.61 -2.93 26.02
CA GLY A 521 -9.49 -4.34 25.56
C GLY A 521 -9.13 -4.54 24.08
N LYS A 522 -8.89 -3.47 23.31
CA LYS A 522 -8.51 -3.51 21.89
C LYS A 522 -7.11 -2.89 21.72
N ALA A 523 -6.47 -3.12 20.58
CA ALA A 523 -5.25 -2.38 20.25
C ALA A 523 -5.57 -0.88 20.05
N ALA A 524 -4.70 0.00 20.54
CA ALA A 524 -4.74 1.42 20.22
C ALA A 524 -4.64 1.65 18.70
N LEU A 525 -5.27 2.72 18.22
CA LEU A 525 -5.22 3.15 16.83
C LEU A 525 -4.42 4.44 16.68
N THR A 526 -3.89 4.65 15.48
CA THR A 526 -3.18 5.88 15.09
C THR A 526 -3.70 6.32 13.74
N VAL A 527 -4.08 7.60 13.64
CA VAL A 527 -4.30 8.32 12.38
C VAL A 527 -3.09 9.24 12.19
N SER A 528 -2.44 9.21 11.04
CA SER A 528 -1.16 9.92 10.81
C SER A 528 -1.27 10.93 9.67
N TRP A 529 -0.81 12.16 9.90
CA TRP A 529 -0.87 13.25 8.90
C TRP A 529 0.48 13.91 8.67
N ASP A 530 0.72 14.28 7.41
CA ASP A 530 1.78 15.17 6.93
C ASP A 530 1.23 16.06 5.79
N ALA A 531 2.02 17.02 5.31
CA ALA A 531 1.58 17.99 4.30
C ALA A 531 1.12 17.32 2.97
N ASP A 532 1.75 16.21 2.58
CA ASP A 532 1.39 15.47 1.36
C ASP A 532 0.01 14.79 1.48
N LEU A 533 -0.37 14.35 2.68
CA LEU A 533 -1.70 13.81 2.97
C LEU A 533 -2.73 14.94 3.18
N LEU A 534 -2.38 16.03 3.86
CA LEU A 534 -3.27 17.17 4.08
C LEU A 534 -3.73 17.83 2.76
N SER A 535 -2.85 17.89 1.77
CA SER A 535 -3.17 18.40 0.43
C SER A 535 -4.17 17.54 -0.37
N ARG A 536 -4.48 16.31 0.10
CA ARG A 536 -5.40 15.37 -0.55
C ARG A 536 -6.78 15.29 0.10
N LEU A 537 -6.99 15.99 1.21
CA LEU A 537 -8.32 16.13 1.79
C LEU A 537 -9.23 16.90 0.83
N ASN A 538 -10.53 16.70 0.96
CA ASN A 538 -11.49 17.64 0.37
C ASN A 538 -11.38 18.94 1.17
N GLN A 539 -11.31 20.08 0.50
CA GLN A 539 -11.14 21.38 1.13
C GLN A 539 -12.19 22.35 0.59
N VAL A 540 -12.74 23.17 1.49
CA VAL A 540 -13.68 24.25 1.16
C VAL A 540 -13.11 25.56 1.68
N ARG A 541 -13.38 26.64 0.94
CA ARG A 541 -12.89 27.96 1.32
C ARG A 541 -13.90 28.64 2.24
N VAL A 542 -13.45 28.97 3.46
CA VAL A 542 -14.29 29.49 4.55
C VAL A 542 -13.65 30.77 5.08
N ASN A 543 -14.33 31.90 4.91
CA ASN A 543 -13.85 33.23 5.34
C ASN A 543 -12.44 33.61 4.84
N GLY A 544 -12.00 33.03 3.71
CA GLY A 544 -10.71 33.28 3.06
C GLY A 544 -9.68 32.14 3.24
N SER A 545 -9.74 31.41 4.36
CA SER A 545 -8.85 30.28 4.66
C SER A 545 -9.39 28.94 4.15
N TRP A 546 -8.55 27.91 4.14
CA TRP A 546 -8.94 26.55 3.73
C TRP A 546 -9.33 25.70 4.94
N LEU A 547 -10.55 25.17 4.92
CA LEU A 547 -11.02 24.11 5.83
C LEU A 547 -10.96 22.78 5.08
N GLY A 548 -10.07 21.87 5.52
CA GLY A 548 -10.03 20.50 5.01
C GLY A 548 -10.96 19.56 5.78
N TYR A 549 -11.42 18.49 5.11
CA TYR A 549 -12.15 17.39 5.72
C TYR A 549 -11.94 16.08 4.94
N SER A 550 -12.00 14.94 5.64
CA SER A 550 -12.16 13.63 5.02
C SER A 550 -13.63 13.21 5.01
N LEU A 551 -14.00 12.43 3.98
CA LEU A 551 -15.31 11.82 3.83
C LEU A 551 -15.08 10.35 3.45
N PRO A 552 -14.84 9.45 4.43
CA PRO A 552 -14.60 8.03 4.16
C PRO A 552 -15.86 7.38 3.58
N THR A 553 -15.69 6.30 2.84
CA THR A 553 -16.82 5.62 2.17
C THR A 553 -17.91 5.23 3.17
N GLY A 554 -19.16 5.61 2.88
CA GLY A 554 -20.31 5.43 3.77
C GLY A 554 -20.54 6.57 4.78
N ALA A 555 -19.62 7.54 4.91
CA ALA A 555 -19.90 8.77 5.63
C ALA A 555 -20.71 9.76 4.78
N SER A 556 -21.41 10.68 5.44
CA SER A 556 -22.18 11.74 4.78
C SER A 556 -22.07 13.07 5.54
N LEU A 557 -22.14 14.17 4.79
CA LEU A 557 -22.15 15.53 5.31
C LEU A 557 -23.38 16.26 4.75
N GLN A 558 -24.36 16.54 5.59
CA GLN A 558 -25.66 17.10 5.20
C GLN A 558 -25.76 18.58 5.58
N ALA A 559 -26.26 19.41 4.66
CA ALA A 559 -26.58 20.81 4.92
C ALA A 559 -27.79 20.94 5.88
N PRO A 560 -27.92 22.06 6.63
CA PRO A 560 -29.03 22.27 7.58
C PRO A 560 -30.38 22.54 6.90
N VAL A 561 -30.35 22.95 5.63
CA VAL A 561 -31.50 23.04 4.73
C VAL A 561 -31.21 22.10 3.56
N ALA A 562 -32.22 21.38 3.08
CA ALA A 562 -32.04 20.53 1.90
C ALA A 562 -31.83 21.40 0.65
N SER A 563 -30.79 21.12 -0.12
CA SER A 563 -30.59 21.70 -1.44
C SER A 563 -31.21 20.82 -2.52
N ALA A 564 -31.73 21.42 -3.59
CA ALA A 564 -32.29 20.71 -4.74
C ALA A 564 -31.65 21.18 -6.04
N PRO A 565 -31.55 20.31 -7.07
CA PRO A 565 -31.07 20.69 -8.39
C PRO A 565 -31.78 21.91 -8.97
N LEU A 566 -30.98 22.88 -9.43
CA LEU A 566 -31.48 24.05 -10.15
C LEU A 566 -32.02 23.65 -11.53
N PRO A 567 -33.11 24.25 -12.04
CA PRO A 567 -33.64 23.93 -13.36
C PRO A 567 -32.64 24.22 -14.49
N ARG A 568 -32.14 23.16 -15.14
CA ARG A 568 -31.13 23.24 -16.21
C ARG A 568 -31.61 23.87 -17.52
N THR A 569 -32.87 24.33 -17.59
CA THR A 569 -33.58 24.76 -18.82
C THR A 569 -32.91 25.89 -19.60
N ASN A 570 -32.13 26.74 -18.94
CA ASN A 570 -31.40 27.87 -19.55
C ASN A 570 -29.88 27.64 -19.62
N TRP A 571 -29.41 26.43 -19.29
CA TRP A 571 -27.97 26.16 -19.14
C TRP A 571 -27.28 25.95 -20.48
N THR A 572 -25.98 26.25 -20.53
CA THR A 572 -25.09 25.79 -21.59
C THR A 572 -23.79 25.29 -21.00
N ALA A 573 -23.20 24.25 -21.61
CA ALA A 573 -21.96 23.64 -21.16
C ALA A 573 -20.83 23.77 -22.19
N THR A 574 -19.60 23.95 -21.71
CA THR A 574 -18.36 23.98 -22.51
C THR A 574 -17.22 23.29 -21.76
N ALA A 575 -16.14 22.93 -22.46
CA ALA A 575 -15.00 22.20 -21.87
C ALA A 575 -13.66 22.56 -22.55
N SER A 576 -12.54 22.16 -21.94
CA SER A 576 -11.18 22.26 -22.52
C SER A 576 -11.04 21.45 -23.82
N ALA A 577 -11.61 20.25 -23.82
CA ALA A 577 -11.64 19.30 -24.92
C ALA A 577 -12.96 18.52 -24.91
N SER A 578 -13.29 17.83 -26.00
CA SER A 578 -14.44 16.91 -26.04
C SER A 578 -14.24 15.84 -27.12
N SER A 579 -14.72 14.63 -26.84
CA SER A 579 -14.99 13.65 -27.89
C SER A 579 -16.08 14.18 -28.85
N PRO A 580 -16.01 13.89 -30.16
CA PRO A 580 -17.09 14.25 -31.09
C PRO A 580 -18.44 13.63 -30.74
N ASP A 581 -18.43 12.44 -30.13
CA ASP A 581 -19.62 11.65 -29.80
C ASP A 581 -20.20 11.98 -28.41
N ASP A 582 -19.34 12.44 -27.48
CA ASP A 582 -19.67 12.77 -26.08
C ASP A 582 -19.54 14.31 -25.80
N PRO A 583 -20.35 15.19 -26.42
CA PRO A 583 -20.22 16.65 -26.32
C PRO A 583 -20.75 17.24 -24.99
N PRO A 584 -20.26 18.41 -24.54
CA PRO A 584 -20.50 18.95 -23.20
C PRO A 584 -21.96 19.08 -22.75
N ARG A 585 -22.90 19.24 -23.69
CA ARG A 585 -24.35 19.33 -23.39
C ARG A 585 -24.93 18.06 -22.77
N GLN A 586 -24.36 16.88 -23.04
CA GLN A 586 -24.91 15.61 -22.57
C GLN A 586 -24.82 15.52 -21.03
N ALA A 587 -23.73 16.00 -20.45
CA ALA A 587 -23.56 16.12 -19.00
C ALA A 587 -24.56 17.05 -18.27
N ILE A 588 -25.49 17.70 -18.99
CA ILE A 588 -26.54 18.54 -18.39
C ILE A 588 -27.94 18.29 -18.98
N ASP A 589 -28.15 17.28 -19.84
CA ASP A 589 -29.43 17.11 -20.54
C ASP A 589 -30.49 16.27 -19.80
N GLY A 590 -30.09 15.52 -18.75
CA GLY A 590 -31.02 14.77 -17.91
C GLY A 590 -31.15 13.29 -18.28
N ASP A 591 -30.40 12.80 -19.27
CA ASP A 591 -30.33 11.37 -19.62
C ASP A 591 -28.99 10.75 -19.17
N PRO A 592 -28.95 10.02 -18.04
CA PRO A 592 -27.73 9.39 -17.53
C PRO A 592 -27.20 8.25 -18.43
N ALA A 593 -27.90 7.87 -19.50
CA ALA A 593 -27.35 7.00 -20.54
C ALA A 593 -26.41 7.74 -21.51
N THR A 594 -26.41 9.08 -21.51
CA THR A 594 -25.50 9.94 -22.28
C THR A 594 -24.39 10.51 -21.40
N ARG A 595 -23.36 11.14 -21.99
CA ARG A 595 -22.24 11.75 -21.23
C ARG A 595 -21.48 12.80 -22.03
N TRP A 596 -20.87 13.76 -21.33
CA TRP A 596 -19.67 14.42 -21.87
C TRP A 596 -18.44 13.54 -21.64
N SER A 597 -17.44 13.58 -22.53
CA SER A 597 -16.08 13.13 -22.23
C SER A 597 -15.00 13.95 -22.95
N THR A 598 -13.80 14.00 -22.38
CA THR A 598 -12.64 14.78 -22.91
C THR A 598 -12.16 14.34 -24.29
N GLY A 599 -12.36 13.06 -24.68
CA GLY A 599 -11.80 12.48 -25.90
C GLY A 599 -10.31 12.12 -25.81
N HIS A 600 -9.67 12.28 -24.64
CA HIS A 600 -8.28 11.91 -24.38
C HIS A 600 -8.02 11.66 -22.90
N GLY A 601 -6.91 10.99 -22.58
CA GLY A 601 -6.46 10.77 -21.20
C GLY A 601 -6.30 12.08 -20.41
N MET A 602 -6.72 12.09 -19.15
CA MET A 602 -6.74 13.27 -18.28
C MET A 602 -5.39 13.98 -18.16
N THR A 603 -5.42 15.31 -18.28
CA THR A 603 -4.29 16.19 -17.98
C THR A 603 -4.66 17.26 -16.92
N PRO A 604 -3.72 17.64 -16.03
CA PRO A 604 -3.95 18.74 -15.10
C PRO A 604 -4.21 20.05 -15.85
N GLY A 605 -5.35 20.69 -15.57
CA GLY A 605 -5.82 21.89 -16.26
C GLY A 605 -6.95 21.63 -17.27
N ASP A 606 -7.32 20.37 -17.55
CA ASP A 606 -8.57 20.05 -18.21
C ASP A 606 -9.77 20.58 -17.42
N TRP A 607 -10.81 21.08 -18.10
CA TRP A 607 -11.95 21.70 -17.41
C TRP A 607 -13.29 21.45 -18.10
N PHE A 608 -14.34 21.42 -17.29
CA PHE A 608 -15.74 21.42 -17.69
C PHE A 608 -16.44 22.64 -17.05
N GLN A 609 -17.34 23.29 -17.76
CA GLN A 609 -17.97 24.55 -17.35
C GLN A 609 -19.46 24.56 -17.68
N VAL A 610 -20.26 25.09 -16.76
CA VAL A 610 -21.69 25.38 -16.93
C VAL A 610 -21.91 26.90 -16.82
N ASP A 611 -22.62 27.47 -17.80
CA ASP A 611 -23.31 28.76 -17.68
C ASP A 611 -24.73 28.48 -17.19
N LEU A 612 -25.10 28.98 -16.00
CA LEU A 612 -26.42 28.80 -15.39
C LEU A 612 -27.51 29.68 -16.06
N GLY A 613 -27.12 30.56 -16.99
CA GLY A 613 -27.98 31.52 -17.68
C GLY A 613 -28.22 32.82 -16.90
N ALA A 614 -28.16 32.77 -15.56
CA ALA A 614 -28.32 33.92 -14.66
C ALA A 614 -27.44 33.79 -13.41
N SER A 615 -27.07 34.93 -12.81
CA SER A 615 -26.44 34.93 -11.48
C SER A 615 -27.39 34.31 -10.45
N THR A 616 -26.90 33.27 -9.76
CA THR A 616 -27.69 32.42 -8.86
C THR A 616 -26.86 32.10 -7.62
N THR A 617 -27.51 31.98 -6.46
CA THR A 617 -26.85 31.50 -5.23
C THR A 617 -27.05 29.99 -5.10
N PHE A 618 -25.96 29.26 -4.85
CA PHE A 618 -25.92 27.80 -4.72
C PHE A 618 -24.83 27.37 -3.73
N ASP A 619 -24.92 26.16 -3.21
CA ASP A 619 -24.06 25.64 -2.14
C ASP A 619 -23.48 24.24 -2.42
N GLU A 620 -23.95 23.56 -3.46
CA GLU A 620 -23.64 22.15 -3.68
C GLU A 620 -23.56 21.80 -5.18
N LEU A 621 -22.66 20.89 -5.54
CA LEU A 621 -22.39 20.42 -6.90
C LEU A 621 -22.30 18.89 -6.89
N HIS A 622 -23.02 18.21 -7.77
CA HIS A 622 -22.92 16.76 -8.02
C HIS A 622 -22.39 16.53 -9.43
N LEU A 623 -21.41 15.62 -9.57
CA LEU A 623 -21.03 15.04 -10.86
C LEU A 623 -21.18 13.52 -10.77
N ASP A 624 -21.97 12.93 -11.66
CA ASP A 624 -22.11 11.47 -11.78
C ASP A 624 -21.23 10.92 -12.92
N THR A 625 -20.42 9.92 -12.59
CA THR A 625 -19.59 9.13 -13.50
C THR A 625 -19.71 7.62 -13.18
N SER A 626 -20.77 7.22 -12.48
CA SER A 626 -20.98 5.85 -11.99
C SER A 626 -21.12 4.81 -13.11
N ALA A 627 -21.71 5.21 -14.24
CA ALA A 627 -21.81 4.39 -15.46
C ALA A 627 -20.49 4.29 -16.25
N SER A 628 -19.48 5.09 -15.92
CA SER A 628 -18.12 5.01 -16.49
C SER A 628 -17.06 5.02 -15.37
N PRO A 629 -17.03 4.02 -14.46
CA PRO A 629 -16.39 4.16 -13.13
C PRO A 629 -14.85 4.31 -13.12
N GLY A 630 -14.18 4.24 -14.27
CA GLY A 630 -12.77 4.61 -14.41
C GLY A 630 -12.52 6.08 -14.84
N ASP A 631 -13.55 6.77 -15.34
CA ASP A 631 -13.43 8.04 -16.08
C ASP A 631 -13.65 9.29 -15.20
N PHE A 632 -13.57 9.19 -13.88
CA PHE A 632 -13.72 10.36 -12.99
C PHE A 632 -12.41 11.15 -12.86
N ALA A 633 -12.48 12.49 -12.86
CA ALA A 633 -11.33 13.37 -12.63
C ALA A 633 -10.52 12.94 -11.39
N ARG A 634 -9.19 12.82 -11.50
CA ARG A 634 -8.38 12.26 -10.38
C ARG A 634 -8.15 13.23 -9.23
N GLY A 635 -8.34 14.53 -9.47
CA GLY A 635 -8.47 15.58 -8.46
C GLY A 635 -9.25 16.75 -9.06
N TYR A 636 -9.86 17.60 -8.24
CA TYR A 636 -10.71 18.69 -8.71
C TYR A 636 -10.45 20.02 -8.00
N GLU A 637 -10.71 21.12 -8.71
CA GLU A 637 -10.91 22.47 -8.17
C GLU A 637 -12.19 23.07 -8.78
N VAL A 638 -13.05 23.67 -7.95
CA VAL A 638 -14.31 24.33 -8.36
C VAL A 638 -14.14 25.84 -8.29
N TYR A 639 -14.40 26.52 -9.40
CA TYR A 639 -14.38 27.97 -9.52
C TYR A 639 -15.77 28.51 -9.87
N VAL A 640 -16.05 29.75 -9.46
CA VAL A 640 -17.32 30.45 -9.69
C VAL A 640 -17.04 31.84 -10.28
N SER A 641 -17.86 32.28 -11.22
CA SER A 641 -17.69 33.56 -11.92
C SER A 641 -19.02 34.21 -12.32
N GLU A 642 -19.04 35.53 -12.47
CA GLU A 642 -20.18 36.30 -13.01
C GLU A 642 -20.07 36.58 -14.52
N ASP A 643 -18.86 36.57 -15.09
CA ASP A 643 -18.59 36.96 -16.49
C ASP A 643 -17.99 35.83 -17.36
N GLY A 644 -17.72 34.67 -16.76
CA GLY A 644 -17.11 33.49 -17.39
C GLY A 644 -15.62 33.63 -17.72
N LYS A 645 -14.98 34.73 -17.30
CA LYS A 645 -13.59 35.12 -17.65
C LYS A 645 -12.75 35.36 -16.41
N SER A 646 -13.36 35.97 -15.40
CA SER A 646 -12.79 36.40 -14.13
C SER A 646 -13.23 35.40 -13.06
N TRP A 647 -12.36 34.44 -12.76
CA TRP A 647 -12.69 33.25 -11.94
C TRP A 647 -12.22 33.32 -10.48
N GLY A 648 -11.39 34.31 -10.15
CA GLY A 648 -10.81 34.44 -8.81
C GLY A 648 -10.02 33.20 -8.39
N GLU A 649 -10.39 32.66 -7.24
CA GLU A 649 -9.76 31.54 -6.55
C GLU A 649 -10.81 30.43 -6.35
N PRO A 650 -10.41 29.15 -6.26
CA PRO A 650 -11.40 28.08 -6.13
C PRO A 650 -12.14 28.12 -4.79
N VAL A 651 -13.43 27.79 -4.81
CA VAL A 651 -14.32 27.75 -3.63
C VAL A 651 -14.26 26.40 -2.92
N ALA A 652 -13.92 25.34 -3.66
CA ALA A 652 -13.73 23.99 -3.14
C ALA A 652 -12.71 23.23 -4.01
N ARG A 653 -12.05 22.22 -3.42
CA ARG A 653 -11.10 21.33 -4.10
C ARG A 653 -10.99 19.98 -3.40
N GLY A 654 -10.40 18.97 -4.04
CA GLY A 654 -10.22 17.66 -3.39
C GLY A 654 -9.82 16.53 -4.34
N GLY A 655 -9.88 15.31 -3.83
CA GLY A 655 -9.78 14.09 -4.64
C GLY A 655 -11.12 13.78 -5.32
N GLY A 656 -11.11 13.36 -6.58
CA GLY A 656 -12.34 13.01 -7.29
C GLY A 656 -12.88 11.62 -6.94
N ALA A 657 -14.14 11.38 -7.31
CA ALA A 657 -14.86 10.12 -7.09
C ALA A 657 -15.83 9.86 -8.25
N THR A 658 -16.30 8.61 -8.37
CA THR A 658 -17.29 8.19 -9.40
C THR A 658 -18.67 8.81 -9.21
N GLN A 659 -19.02 9.23 -7.99
CA GLN A 659 -20.11 10.15 -7.71
C GLN A 659 -19.54 11.25 -6.81
N LEU A 660 -19.17 12.38 -7.42
CA LEU A 660 -18.51 13.47 -6.73
C LEU A 660 -19.55 14.49 -6.26
N ARG A 661 -19.87 14.44 -4.98
CA ARG A 661 -20.65 15.50 -4.30
C ARG A 661 -19.72 16.48 -3.60
N VAL A 662 -19.67 17.71 -4.10
CA VAL A 662 -18.93 18.83 -3.51
C VAL A 662 -19.92 19.75 -2.80
N LEU A 663 -19.73 19.96 -1.50
CA LEU A 663 -20.52 20.88 -0.67
C LEU A 663 -19.63 22.03 -0.21
N PHE A 664 -20.12 23.27 -0.26
CA PHE A 664 -19.40 24.49 0.17
C PHE A 664 -20.35 25.47 0.88
N PRO A 665 -19.84 26.53 1.54
CA PRO A 665 -20.67 27.64 1.98
C PRO A 665 -21.37 28.31 0.78
N PRO A 666 -22.60 28.83 0.92
CA PRO A 666 -23.33 29.41 -0.22
C PRO A 666 -22.56 30.52 -0.95
N VAL A 667 -22.46 30.39 -2.27
CA VAL A 667 -21.79 31.34 -3.17
C VAL A 667 -22.75 31.81 -4.26
N THR A 668 -22.53 33.02 -4.76
CA THR A 668 -23.30 33.60 -5.86
C THR A 668 -22.43 33.71 -7.12
N GLY A 669 -22.98 33.29 -8.26
CA GLY A 669 -22.36 33.48 -9.57
C GLY A 669 -23.25 32.95 -10.69
N ARG A 670 -22.86 33.24 -11.93
CA ARG A 670 -23.54 32.74 -13.14
C ARG A 670 -22.86 31.52 -13.76
N TYR A 671 -21.55 31.40 -13.58
CA TYR A 671 -20.73 30.36 -14.21
C TYR A 671 -20.06 29.50 -13.15
N VAL A 672 -20.09 28.18 -13.35
CA VAL A 672 -19.36 27.19 -12.55
C VAL A 672 -18.36 26.49 -13.45
N ARG A 673 -17.10 26.35 -13.01
CA ARG A 673 -16.08 25.57 -13.71
C ARG A 673 -15.44 24.58 -12.76
N ILE A 674 -15.36 23.32 -13.20
CA ILE A 674 -14.60 22.26 -12.56
C ILE A 674 -13.31 22.09 -13.36
N VAL A 675 -12.16 22.11 -12.68
CA VAL A 675 -10.85 21.86 -13.27
C VAL A 675 -10.30 20.55 -12.72
N ASN A 676 -9.94 19.61 -13.59
CA ASN A 676 -9.23 18.40 -13.21
C ASN A 676 -7.76 18.75 -12.89
N THR A 677 -7.27 18.34 -11.71
CA THR A 677 -5.90 18.60 -11.25
C THR A 677 -4.97 17.38 -11.31
N GLY A 678 -5.49 16.20 -11.67
CA GLY A 678 -4.73 14.96 -11.78
C GLY A 678 -4.41 14.52 -13.21
N SER A 679 -3.55 13.51 -13.34
CA SER A 679 -3.25 12.86 -14.63
C SER A 679 -3.80 11.44 -14.66
N SER A 680 -4.25 10.96 -15.81
CA SER A 680 -4.65 9.55 -16.02
C SER A 680 -4.54 9.15 -17.49
N GLY A 681 -4.40 7.84 -17.74
CA GLY A 681 -4.63 7.27 -19.07
C GLY A 681 -6.12 7.19 -19.44
N SER A 682 -7.00 7.09 -18.43
CA SER A 682 -8.46 7.18 -18.58
C SER A 682 -8.89 8.56 -19.05
N TRP A 683 -9.96 8.62 -19.84
CA TRP A 683 -10.61 9.88 -20.20
C TRP A 683 -11.37 10.44 -19.00
N TRP A 684 -11.64 11.75 -18.97
CA TRP A 684 -12.61 12.28 -18.01
C TRP A 684 -13.98 12.36 -18.66
N SER A 685 -14.97 11.74 -18.02
CA SER A 685 -16.36 11.70 -18.46
C SER A 685 -17.28 12.20 -17.34
N ILE A 686 -18.42 12.80 -17.71
CA ILE A 686 -19.51 13.17 -16.79
C ILE A 686 -20.82 12.78 -17.46
N HIS A 687 -21.60 11.91 -16.83
CA HIS A 687 -22.93 11.54 -17.31
C HIS A 687 -23.94 12.63 -16.98
N GLU A 688 -23.94 13.11 -15.73
CA GLU A 688 -24.86 14.14 -15.24
C GLU A 688 -24.13 15.11 -14.30
N ALA A 689 -24.40 16.39 -14.42
CA ALA A 689 -23.87 17.47 -13.59
C ALA A 689 -25.00 18.34 -13.04
N ASP A 690 -25.16 18.38 -11.72
CA ASP A 690 -26.14 19.21 -11.04
C ASP A 690 -25.48 20.25 -10.14
N VAL A 691 -26.05 21.45 -10.16
CA VAL A 691 -25.75 22.53 -9.23
C VAL A 691 -27.01 22.72 -8.40
N LEU A 692 -26.89 22.57 -7.08
CA LEU A 692 -28.00 22.53 -6.15
C LEU A 692 -27.98 23.77 -5.25
N ALA A 693 -29.18 24.24 -4.87
CA ALA A 693 -29.35 25.37 -3.96
C ALA A 693 -30.41 25.07 -2.89
N ALA A 694 -30.22 25.60 -1.69
CA ALA A 694 -31.13 25.45 -0.55
C ALA A 694 -32.60 25.78 -0.90
N THR A 695 -33.53 24.88 -0.56
CA THR A 695 -34.95 24.98 -0.95
C THR A 695 -35.75 25.98 -0.11
N GLY A 696 -35.45 27.26 -0.28
CA GLY A 696 -36.23 28.39 0.24
C GLY A 696 -35.73 28.96 1.57
N SER A 697 -36.21 30.16 1.90
CA SER A 697 -35.84 30.89 3.12
C SER A 697 -36.53 30.29 4.35
N GLY A 698 -36.00 29.17 4.85
CA GLY A 698 -36.43 28.59 6.12
C GLY A 698 -36.22 29.56 7.28
N SER A 699 -37.33 29.98 7.91
CA SER A 699 -37.28 30.57 9.25
C SER A 699 -36.56 29.62 10.21
N GLY A 700 -35.79 30.17 11.17
CA GLY A 700 -34.94 29.40 12.09
C GLY A 700 -35.63 28.19 12.75
N PRO A 701 -34.85 27.16 13.12
CA PRO A 701 -35.32 25.79 13.26
C PRO A 701 -36.58 25.66 14.11
N GLY A 702 -37.65 25.17 13.48
CA GLY A 702 -38.87 24.80 14.17
C GLY A 702 -38.56 23.75 15.23
N SER A 703 -39.00 23.98 16.46
CA SER A 703 -38.67 23.19 17.65
C SER A 703 -39.42 21.85 17.72
N GLY A 704 -39.41 21.10 16.62
CA GLY A 704 -39.69 19.67 16.59
C GLY A 704 -38.58 18.94 17.33
N GLY A 705 -38.76 18.77 18.64
CA GLY A 705 -37.74 18.26 19.55
C GLY A 705 -37.47 16.77 19.38
N GLU A 706 -36.74 16.39 18.34
CA GLU A 706 -35.90 15.20 18.43
C GLU A 706 -34.75 15.53 19.39
N GLN A 707 -34.68 14.78 20.49
CA GLN A 707 -33.71 14.98 21.55
C GLN A 707 -32.29 14.90 20.98
N PRO A 708 -31.36 15.83 21.29
CA PRO A 708 -29.99 15.73 20.80
C PRO A 708 -29.44 14.35 21.18
N PRO A 709 -28.88 13.58 20.23
CA PRO A 709 -28.52 12.19 20.45
C PRO A 709 -27.59 12.10 21.65
N ALA A 710 -27.97 11.27 22.63
CA ALA A 710 -27.27 11.18 23.91
C ALA A 710 -25.77 10.97 23.66
N ALA A 711 -24.94 11.80 24.31
CA ALA A 711 -23.52 11.98 24.00
C ALA A 711 -22.85 10.65 23.60
N ASN A 712 -22.61 10.49 22.30
CA ASN A 712 -22.38 9.17 21.71
C ASN A 712 -21.04 8.62 22.21
N ALA A 713 -21.10 7.74 23.20
CA ALA A 713 -19.96 7.44 24.09
C ALA A 713 -18.76 6.82 23.36
N ASP A 714 -19.02 6.19 22.21
CA ASP A 714 -18.02 5.58 21.35
C ASP A 714 -17.47 6.53 20.27
N LEU A 715 -18.03 7.74 20.10
CA LEU A 715 -17.48 8.76 19.19
C LEU A 715 -16.34 9.52 19.88
N LEU A 716 -15.11 9.08 19.65
CA LEU A 716 -13.91 9.66 20.25
C LEU A 716 -13.42 10.86 19.42
N ARG A 717 -13.27 12.02 20.05
CA ARG A 717 -12.65 13.22 19.45
C ARG A 717 -11.22 13.45 19.96
N ARG A 718 -10.32 13.88 19.09
CA ARG A 718 -8.94 14.30 19.40
C ARG A 718 -8.55 15.52 18.57
N THR A 719 -7.59 16.30 19.05
CA THR A 719 -7.05 17.48 18.35
C THR A 719 -5.53 17.47 18.40
N ALA A 720 -4.89 17.97 17.35
CA ALA A 720 -3.43 18.12 17.25
C ALA A 720 -3.07 19.33 16.38
N THR A 721 -1.77 19.61 16.22
CA THR A 721 -1.26 20.65 15.31
C THR A 721 -0.05 20.07 14.59
N THR A 722 0.01 20.20 13.27
CA THR A 722 1.10 19.68 12.44
C THR A 722 2.35 20.56 12.46
N PRO A 723 3.50 20.07 11.98
CA PRO A 723 4.74 20.85 11.87
C PRO A 723 4.65 22.16 11.08
N ASP A 724 3.68 22.27 10.16
CA ASP A 724 3.40 23.48 9.36
C ASP A 724 2.42 24.45 10.03
N GLY A 725 1.86 24.10 11.20
CA GLY A 725 0.90 24.89 11.95
C GLY A 725 -0.57 24.52 11.71
N THR A 726 -0.90 23.65 10.75
CA THR A 726 -2.29 23.25 10.47
C THR A 726 -2.92 22.61 11.71
N ALA A 727 -4.05 23.14 12.17
CA ALA A 727 -4.83 22.55 13.25
C ALA A 727 -5.56 21.31 12.73
N LEU A 728 -5.45 20.19 13.44
CA LEU A 728 -6.14 18.93 13.16
C LEU A 728 -7.22 18.65 14.21
N GLU A 729 -8.37 18.19 13.75
CA GLU A 729 -9.45 17.66 14.58
C GLU A 729 -9.90 16.31 14.02
N VAL A 730 -9.72 15.24 14.78
CA VAL A 730 -9.98 13.86 14.33
C VAL A 730 -11.05 13.22 15.20
N TYR A 731 -12.09 12.70 14.55
CA TYR A 731 -13.14 11.87 15.12
C TYR A 731 -12.91 10.42 14.76
N TYR A 732 -13.14 9.50 15.68
CA TYR A 732 -13.14 8.06 15.44
C TYR A 732 -14.38 7.43 16.06
N ASN A 733 -15.16 6.70 15.27
CA ASN A 733 -16.31 5.96 15.76
C ASN A 733 -15.87 4.56 16.24
N ALA A 734 -15.85 4.35 17.55
CA ALA A 734 -15.46 3.08 18.17
C ALA A 734 -16.62 2.05 18.29
N GLY A 735 -17.85 2.47 17.96
CA GLY A 735 -19.09 1.72 18.14
C GLY A 735 -19.38 0.73 17.01
N ASP A 736 -20.60 0.22 16.99
CA ASP A 736 -21.09 -0.77 16.01
C ASP A 736 -22.12 -0.19 15.00
N GLN A 737 -22.68 1.00 15.29
CA GLN A 737 -23.58 1.76 14.41
C GLN A 737 -22.91 3.04 13.89
N ALA A 738 -23.51 3.71 12.90
CA ALA A 738 -23.08 5.03 12.46
C ALA A 738 -23.28 6.10 13.56
N ALA A 739 -22.34 7.03 13.69
CA ALA A 739 -22.35 8.10 14.69
C ALA A 739 -22.53 9.46 14.02
N THR A 740 -23.47 10.27 14.51
CA THR A 740 -23.72 11.63 13.98
C THR A 740 -23.19 12.72 14.92
N PHE A 741 -22.72 13.82 14.32
CA PHE A 741 -22.26 15.02 15.02
C PHE A 741 -22.37 16.27 14.13
N ASP A 742 -22.30 17.46 14.73
CA ASP A 742 -22.36 18.73 14.01
C ASP A 742 -20.95 19.27 13.70
N VAL A 743 -20.79 19.87 12.52
CA VAL A 743 -19.61 20.66 12.13
C VAL A 743 -20.03 22.01 11.54
N THR A 744 -19.46 23.11 12.03
CA THR A 744 -19.84 24.47 11.64
C THR A 744 -18.78 25.12 10.74
N TRP A 745 -19.20 25.58 9.56
CA TRP A 745 -18.36 26.28 8.58
C TRP A 745 -18.96 27.67 8.33
N ALA A 746 -18.18 28.74 8.61
CA ALA A 746 -18.72 30.09 8.79
C ALA A 746 -19.93 30.06 9.74
N ASP A 747 -21.10 30.54 9.31
CA ASP A 747 -22.35 30.53 10.10
C ASP A 747 -23.24 29.30 9.82
N THR A 748 -22.83 28.39 8.92
CA THR A 748 -23.62 27.22 8.52
C THR A 748 -23.20 25.99 9.30
N THR A 749 -24.14 25.28 9.95
CA THR A 749 -23.86 24.04 10.68
C THR A 749 -24.39 22.83 9.92
N TYR A 750 -23.50 21.88 9.65
CA TYR A 750 -23.75 20.69 8.85
C TYR A 750 -23.77 19.44 9.73
N ARG A 751 -24.64 18.48 9.42
CA ARG A 751 -24.72 17.19 10.12
C ARG A 751 -23.80 16.17 9.45
N TYR A 752 -22.75 15.76 10.15
CA TYR A 752 -21.89 14.66 9.73
C TYR A 752 -22.45 13.32 10.23
N SER A 753 -22.30 12.26 9.44
CA SER A 753 -22.53 10.86 9.83
C SER A 753 -21.29 10.02 9.49
N LEU A 754 -20.79 9.24 10.45
CA LEU A 754 -19.53 8.49 10.36
C LEU A 754 -19.77 6.99 10.63
N PRO A 755 -19.46 6.07 9.69
CA PRO A 755 -19.64 4.62 9.87
C PRO A 755 -18.89 4.03 11.08
N ALA A 756 -19.37 2.87 11.53
CA ALA A 756 -18.75 2.10 12.61
C ALA A 756 -17.29 1.73 12.27
N GLY A 757 -16.35 2.06 13.16
CA GLY A 757 -14.92 1.78 12.96
C GLY A 757 -14.19 2.72 11.99
N ALA A 758 -14.87 3.73 11.42
CA ALA A 758 -14.27 4.74 10.56
C ALA A 758 -13.74 5.95 11.38
N SER A 759 -12.93 6.79 10.73
CA SER A 759 -12.45 8.07 11.26
C SER A 759 -12.65 9.22 10.25
N ALA A 760 -12.94 10.41 10.78
CA ALA A 760 -13.05 11.65 10.02
C ALA A 760 -12.03 12.66 10.55
N THR A 761 -11.21 13.24 9.66
CA THR A 761 -10.31 14.34 10.00
C THR A 761 -10.85 15.64 9.42
N PHE A 762 -10.80 16.72 10.20
CA PHE A 762 -11.02 18.10 9.77
C PHE A 762 -9.75 18.91 10.04
N THR A 763 -9.48 19.90 9.20
CA THR A 763 -8.25 20.68 9.26
C THR A 763 -8.51 22.17 9.05
N ARG A 764 -7.74 23.02 9.72
CA ARG A 764 -7.72 24.47 9.49
C ARG A 764 -6.28 24.93 9.35
N ALA A 765 -5.97 25.49 8.18
CA ALA A 765 -4.74 26.27 7.98
C ALA A 765 -5.13 27.75 8.08
N ASP A 766 -4.43 28.49 8.95
CA ASP A 766 -4.70 29.90 9.25
C ASP A 766 -4.24 30.81 8.09
#